data_AF-A0A1X7TZE3-F1
#
_entry.id   AF-A0A1X7TZE3-F1
#
_cell.length_a   1.000
_cell.length_b   1.000
_cell.length_c   1.000
_cell.angle_alpha   90.00
_cell.angle_beta   90.00
_cell.angle_gamma   90.00
#
_symmetry.space_group_name_H-M   'P 1'
#
loop_
_entity.id
_entity.type
_entity.pdbx_description
1 polymer ?
#
loop_
_entity_poly.entity_id
_entity_poly.type
_entity_poly.pdbx_seq_one_letter_code
_entity_poly.pdbx_strand_id
1 'polypeptide(L)'
;MAERASLSPLLLNKGLIVLKKFSVELQKELGDPSKLFLPLSQAGIQILDDYHDCYPISPCPIINAYHLLNGIKMAVHRNPDVLFIFLEVLDKASPHSIAKKIEEEYKGHDDLCFHPRNTSDSWAETFVPSTDRLINLQSAVKTELLKAKVFSSQIKKLPFLASFMQEEWEDACNINDLLNIIFKHCSPSNYSILLPLIGSFQLTNASMAIQAYENEQQHYCKQLADPDFIEELERHSSSSAYRASIVFGFPLEKLHCMTVSEFKLILSRIFSDFSCFIHITRVSLGTHSSVTLSAPERMSQCLLNIGLQKREYISIMTGATSMVIGDSVILSKDTDIKQMLSDLVEQKRQREVSQTKNTPKGLSTNVWHKEEDTTVLNQGFNDISHSKTTICEQPIGKVATENEEIIQETLDEDIEKPPKVIPKVIKAYPDLCKTLEKKPQQLKRERLRSWRRYKPEPRDVLIIGSFGQHEECSKRHIVSEKIIPEEIDSEWMKKEVDEIEKLYAKNPDTFIVRKTCRDYSEGQFLSRDQCLQMIKDLFTKYDQPGASIWYTGHGEKDTGNWCFKDGVISFDDIFHLYMDHYQGKSLTIISDCSHSGNWVKECAKKLDEKRIPFCGHQVMEEGIFIKIIASCQSDKEATALSFITEGVHYDEEEKGVIHCPENILKSGQKPSGMDFRNIRCSCSKKDDPCRITCNMSWSNCVSSSTDLIYTIHGEDEDKEKLWHCILVDKEEVDNFKSLVQSGERIDVSKYGEIICSGWGVDLPKSSIQDLELRFLK
;
A
#
# COMPACT_ATOMS: atom_id res chain seq x y z
N MET A 1 23.71 30.54 -29.36
CA MET A 1 22.91 30.81 -28.16
C MET A 1 22.33 29.49 -27.67
N ALA A 2 22.67 28.92 -26.52
CA ALA A 2 23.86 28.97 -25.68
C ALA A 2 23.86 27.61 -24.93
N GLU A 3 25.04 27.08 -24.69
CA GLU A 3 25.32 25.79 -24.07
C GLU A 3 24.56 25.59 -22.74
N ARG A 4 23.79 24.50 -22.61
CA ARG A 4 23.55 23.91 -21.28
C ARG A 4 24.77 23.06 -20.97
N ALA A 5 25.75 23.72 -20.35
CA ALA A 5 26.95 23.13 -19.81
C ALA A 5 26.61 21.95 -18.88
N SER A 6 27.41 20.90 -19.00
CA SER A 6 27.57 19.88 -17.97
C SER A 6 27.86 20.57 -16.63
N LEU A 7 26.91 20.54 -15.71
CA LEU A 7 27.14 20.98 -14.33
C LEU A 7 28.31 20.17 -13.76
N SER A 8 29.37 20.86 -13.35
CA SER A 8 30.57 20.19 -12.83
C SER A 8 30.25 19.46 -11.51
N PRO A 9 30.92 18.33 -11.21
CA PRO A 9 30.79 17.63 -9.91
C PRO A 9 31.04 18.54 -8.69
N LEU A 10 31.72 19.68 -8.89
CA LEU A 10 31.97 20.69 -7.87
C LEU A 10 30.71 21.48 -7.46
N LEU A 11 29.78 21.76 -8.39
CA LEU A 11 28.53 22.47 -8.10
C LEU A 11 27.53 21.59 -7.34
N LEU A 12 27.53 20.28 -7.62
CA LEU A 12 26.71 19.29 -6.90
C LEU A 12 27.07 19.20 -5.40
N ASN A 13 28.32 19.54 -5.06
CA ASN A 13 28.85 19.43 -3.69
C ASN A 13 28.54 20.68 -2.84
N LYS A 14 28.46 21.87 -3.44
CA LYS A 14 28.30 23.16 -2.73
C LYS A 14 26.99 23.23 -1.92
N GLY A 15 25.85 22.94 -2.55
CA GLY A 15 24.55 23.01 -1.87
C GLY A 15 24.41 22.01 -0.72
N LEU A 16 24.96 20.81 -0.89
CA LEU A 16 25.01 19.79 0.16
C LEU A 16 25.91 20.18 1.33
N ILE A 17 27.08 20.75 1.05
CA ILE A 17 28.00 21.23 2.09
C ILE A 17 27.33 22.30 2.95
N VAL A 18 26.67 23.28 2.32
CA VAL A 18 25.98 24.35 3.04
C VAL A 18 24.80 23.78 3.85
N LEU A 19 23.94 22.93 3.28
CA LEU A 19 22.85 22.31 4.04
C LEU A 19 23.34 21.45 5.22
N LYS A 20 24.45 20.74 5.06
CA LYS A 20 25.07 19.97 6.16
C LYS A 20 25.54 20.89 7.28
N LYS A 21 26.20 22.00 6.95
CA LYS A 21 26.66 23.02 7.93
C LYS A 21 25.51 23.53 8.80
N PHE A 22 24.33 23.76 8.20
CA PHE A 22 23.17 24.31 8.91
C PHE A 22 22.15 23.27 9.39
N SER A 23 22.39 21.96 9.21
CA SER A 23 21.40 20.90 9.51
C SER A 23 20.93 20.88 10.97
N VAL A 24 21.85 21.08 11.93
CA VAL A 24 21.53 21.08 13.37
C VAL A 24 20.71 22.32 13.76
N GLU A 25 21.05 23.49 13.19
CA GLU A 25 20.36 24.74 13.47
C GLU A 25 18.97 24.76 12.80
N LEU A 26 18.86 24.28 11.56
CA LEU A 26 17.59 24.03 10.87
C LEU A 26 16.67 23.15 11.72
N GLN A 27 17.16 22.01 12.20
CA GLN A 27 16.33 21.08 12.99
C GLN A 27 15.78 21.70 14.28
N LYS A 28 16.53 22.61 14.93
CA LYS A 28 16.06 23.33 16.11
C LYS A 28 15.04 24.41 15.75
N GLU A 29 15.24 25.11 14.64
CA GLU A 29 14.38 26.21 14.22
C GLU A 29 13.08 25.75 13.57
N LEU A 30 13.07 24.61 12.89
CA LEU A 30 11.93 24.10 12.12
C LEU A 30 10.66 23.87 12.95
N GLY A 31 10.76 23.83 14.29
CA GLY A 31 9.64 23.83 15.23
C GLY A 31 8.66 22.67 15.05
N ASP A 32 7.75 22.81 14.08
CA ASP A 32 6.89 21.77 13.54
C ASP A 32 7.18 21.55 12.04
N PRO A 33 8.09 20.61 11.72
CA PRO A 33 8.51 20.30 10.35
C PRO A 33 7.35 19.82 9.47
N SER A 34 6.26 19.34 10.07
CA SER A 34 5.10 18.86 9.32
C SER A 34 4.45 19.96 8.47
N LYS A 35 4.59 21.22 8.90
CA LYS A 35 4.06 22.40 8.20
C LYS A 35 4.77 22.72 6.90
N LEU A 36 5.96 22.15 6.68
CA LEU A 36 6.75 22.40 5.48
C LEU A 36 6.51 21.38 4.37
N PHE A 37 5.96 20.21 4.66
CA PHE A 37 5.77 19.17 3.63
C PHE A 37 4.83 19.62 2.51
N LEU A 38 3.67 20.19 2.84
CA LEU A 38 2.72 20.67 1.83
C LEU A 38 3.32 21.81 0.98
N PRO A 39 3.92 22.86 1.57
CA PRO A 39 4.62 23.88 0.81
C PRO A 39 5.76 23.36 -0.09
N LEU A 40 6.55 22.39 0.38
CA LEU A 40 7.66 21.82 -0.39
C LEU A 40 7.16 20.97 -1.57
N SER A 41 6.10 20.18 -1.35
CA SER A 41 5.43 19.41 -2.40
C SER A 41 4.82 20.34 -3.46
N GLN A 42 4.14 21.41 -3.05
CA GLN A 42 3.59 22.42 -3.96
C GLN A 42 4.67 23.16 -4.75
N ALA A 43 5.87 23.31 -4.18
CA ALA A 43 7.02 23.90 -4.85
C ALA A 43 7.74 22.92 -5.80
N GLY A 44 7.18 21.72 -6.01
CA GLY A 44 7.74 20.72 -6.91
C GLY A 44 8.97 20.00 -6.36
N ILE A 45 9.28 20.17 -5.08
CA ILE A 45 10.30 19.35 -4.42
C ILE A 45 9.64 18.00 -4.11
N GLN A 46 9.86 17.04 -5.00
CA GLN A 46 9.64 15.64 -4.72
C GLN A 46 10.68 15.18 -3.70
N ILE A 47 10.43 15.50 -2.43
CA ILE A 47 11.10 14.88 -1.30
C ILE A 47 10.56 13.46 -1.24
N LEU A 48 10.97 12.59 -2.19
CA LEU A 48 10.50 11.21 -2.39
C LEU A 48 9.19 10.98 -1.65
N ASP A 49 8.03 11.19 -2.30
CA ASP A 49 6.70 11.06 -1.67
C ASP A 49 6.58 9.77 -0.79
N ASP A 50 7.45 8.79 -1.03
CA ASP A 50 7.71 7.56 -0.32
C ASP A 50 8.48 7.58 1.05
N TYR A 51 9.13 8.67 1.46
CA TYR A 51 9.88 8.70 2.75
C TYR A 51 8.92 8.75 3.94
N HIS A 52 7.72 9.31 3.73
CA HIS A 52 6.62 9.36 4.70
C HIS A 52 5.88 8.03 4.85
N ASP A 53 5.73 7.27 3.76
CA ASP A 53 5.10 5.94 3.81
C ASP A 53 5.97 4.93 4.57
N CYS A 54 7.28 5.16 4.66
CA CYS A 54 8.23 4.29 5.34
C CYS A 54 8.46 4.60 6.83
N TYR A 55 8.10 5.81 7.29
CA TYR A 55 8.29 6.24 8.68
C TYR A 55 7.05 6.97 9.18
N PRO A 56 6.23 6.38 10.08
CA PRO A 56 5.11 7.08 10.67
C PRO A 56 5.60 8.36 11.35
N ILE A 57 4.82 9.45 11.24
CA ILE A 57 5.12 10.75 11.86
C ILE A 57 5.44 10.50 13.33
N SER A 58 6.70 10.70 13.70
CA SER A 58 7.14 10.51 15.07
C SER A 58 6.47 11.58 15.93
N PRO A 59 5.98 11.25 17.14
CA PRO A 59 5.53 12.27 18.08
C PRO A 59 6.68 13.19 18.54
N CYS A 60 7.93 12.87 18.17
CA CYS A 60 9.09 13.70 18.38
C CYS A 60 9.33 14.62 17.15
N PRO A 61 9.11 15.94 17.26
CA PRO A 61 9.32 16.90 16.16
C PRO A 61 10.76 16.88 15.61
N ILE A 62 11.72 16.55 16.47
CA ILE A 62 13.13 16.42 16.10
C ILE A 62 13.31 15.28 15.08
N ILE A 63 12.65 14.14 15.26
CA ILE A 63 12.74 13.01 14.32
C ILE A 63 12.09 13.35 12.97
N ASN A 64 10.97 14.09 12.99
CA ASN A 64 10.31 14.54 11.77
C ASN A 64 11.17 15.56 10.98
N ALA A 65 11.83 16.47 11.70
CA ALA A 65 12.77 17.43 11.11
C ALA A 65 13.96 16.71 10.49
N TYR A 66 14.46 15.67 11.16
CA TYR A 66 15.52 14.84 10.67
C TYR A 66 15.15 14.15 9.34
N HIS A 67 13.97 13.53 9.25
CA HIS A 67 13.51 12.87 8.03
C HIS A 67 13.32 13.87 6.88
N LEU A 68 12.69 15.02 7.16
CA LEU A 68 12.53 16.10 6.18
C LEU A 68 13.88 16.56 5.61
N LEU A 69 14.84 16.86 6.47
CA LEU A 69 16.15 17.37 6.06
C LEU A 69 16.95 16.35 5.26
N ASN A 70 16.85 15.06 5.58
CA ASN A 70 17.50 14.01 4.78
C ASN A 70 16.85 13.88 3.40
N GLY A 71 15.52 13.97 3.31
CA GLY A 71 14.82 14.02 2.03
C GLY A 71 15.23 15.23 1.17
N ILE A 72 15.37 16.40 1.78
CA ILE A 72 15.87 17.62 1.10
C ILE A 72 17.32 17.44 0.64
N LYS A 73 18.21 16.90 1.46
CA LYS A 73 19.60 16.61 1.06
C LYS A 73 19.63 15.69 -0.17
N MET A 74 18.81 14.64 -0.20
CA MET A 74 18.72 13.76 -1.37
C MET A 74 18.22 14.49 -2.61
N ALA A 75 17.20 15.33 -2.47
CA ALA A 75 16.66 16.11 -3.58
C ALA A 75 17.68 17.13 -4.12
N VAL A 76 18.43 17.80 -3.24
CA VAL A 76 19.54 18.71 -3.61
C VAL A 76 20.70 17.97 -4.26
N HIS A 77 21.02 16.75 -3.83
CA HIS A 77 22.04 15.93 -4.47
C HIS A 77 21.69 15.60 -5.92
N ARG A 78 20.40 15.33 -6.19
CA ARG A 78 19.90 15.04 -7.55
C ARG A 78 19.76 16.30 -8.40
N ASN A 79 19.34 17.40 -7.79
CA ASN A 79 19.15 18.68 -8.43
C ASN A 79 19.53 19.83 -7.48
N PRO A 80 20.69 20.49 -7.66
CA PRO A 80 21.14 21.58 -6.81
C PRO A 80 20.15 22.74 -6.68
N ASP A 81 19.30 22.98 -7.69
CA ASP A 81 18.32 24.06 -7.69
C ASP A 81 17.24 23.88 -6.61
N VAL A 82 17.04 22.64 -6.14
CA VAL A 82 16.13 22.31 -5.03
C VAL A 82 16.50 23.07 -3.75
N LEU A 83 17.77 23.43 -3.56
CA LEU A 83 18.19 24.19 -2.39
C LEU A 83 17.48 25.54 -2.34
N PHE A 84 17.42 26.26 -3.45
CA PHE A 84 16.78 27.58 -3.50
C PHE A 84 15.28 27.49 -3.30
N ILE A 85 14.65 26.47 -3.88
CA ILE A 85 13.23 26.20 -3.69
C ILE A 85 12.95 25.89 -2.21
N PHE A 86 13.81 25.09 -1.57
CA PHE A 86 13.69 24.78 -0.14
C PHE A 86 13.83 26.04 0.72
N LEU A 87 14.80 26.91 0.42
CA LEU A 87 15.01 28.16 1.16
C LEU A 87 13.85 29.15 0.99
N GLU A 88 13.31 29.26 -0.22
CA GLU A 88 12.13 30.10 -0.49
C GLU A 88 10.90 29.61 0.28
N VAL A 89 10.68 28.29 0.31
CA VAL A 89 9.60 27.68 1.08
C VAL A 89 9.82 27.86 2.58
N LEU A 90 11.06 27.70 3.05
CA LEU A 90 11.42 27.86 4.45
C LEU A 90 11.18 29.31 4.92
N ASP A 91 11.57 30.31 4.12
CA ASP A 91 11.38 31.73 4.42
C ASP A 91 9.89 32.14 4.41
N LYS A 92 9.10 31.57 3.50
CA LYS A 92 7.63 31.79 3.42
C LYS A 92 6.86 31.15 4.58
N ALA A 93 7.24 29.96 5.01
CA ALA A 93 6.52 29.23 6.06
C ALA A 93 6.73 29.85 7.45
N SER A 94 7.91 30.45 7.67
CA SER A 94 8.21 31.33 8.80
C SER A 94 9.55 32.00 8.47
N PRO A 95 9.68 33.33 8.57
CA PRO A 95 10.93 34.02 8.22
C PRO A 95 12.03 33.64 9.24
N HIS A 96 12.74 32.56 8.94
CA HIS A 96 13.83 32.05 9.74
C HIS A 96 15.12 32.79 9.37
N SER A 97 15.85 33.27 10.38
CA SER A 97 17.13 33.98 10.17
C SER A 97 18.17 33.10 9.45
N ILE A 98 18.31 31.83 9.86
CA ILE A 98 17.88 30.71 9.01
C ILE A 98 18.26 30.71 7.52
N ALA A 99 17.20 30.83 6.72
CA ALA A 99 17.24 30.72 5.27
C ALA A 99 18.17 31.76 4.66
N LYS A 100 18.19 32.99 5.20
CA LYS A 100 19.08 34.06 4.76
C LYS A 100 20.56 33.75 5.02
N LYS A 101 20.90 33.19 6.19
CA LYS A 101 22.28 32.75 6.48
C LYS A 101 22.74 31.67 5.49
N ILE A 102 21.86 30.72 5.18
CA ILE A 102 22.15 29.65 4.22
C ILE A 102 22.35 30.24 2.81
N GLU A 103 21.51 31.17 2.41
CA GLU A 103 21.60 31.86 1.11
C GLU A 103 22.86 32.74 1.00
N GLU A 104 23.22 33.47 2.06
CA GLU A 104 24.45 34.26 2.15
C GLU A 104 25.70 33.39 2.12
N GLU A 105 25.73 32.26 2.85
CA GLU A 105 26.84 31.30 2.79
C GLU A 105 26.98 30.68 1.39
N TYR A 106 25.84 30.38 0.74
CA TYR A 106 25.85 29.85 -0.61
C TYR A 106 26.37 30.89 -1.62
N LYS A 107 25.97 32.16 -1.51
CA LYS A 107 26.39 33.25 -2.41
C LYS A 107 27.81 33.76 -2.14
N GLY A 108 28.24 33.81 -0.88
CA GLY A 108 29.56 34.29 -0.44
C GLY A 108 30.74 33.45 -0.95
N HIS A 109 30.46 32.28 -1.51
CA HIS A 109 31.44 31.39 -2.11
C HIS A 109 31.68 31.59 -3.62
N ASP A 110 31.08 32.58 -4.28
CA ASP A 110 31.27 32.83 -5.72
C ASP A 110 32.55 33.64 -6.05
N ASP A 111 33.14 34.35 -5.08
CA ASP A 111 34.36 35.17 -5.28
C ASP A 111 35.68 34.47 -4.94
N LEU A 112 35.63 33.21 -4.52
CA LEU A 112 36.82 32.39 -4.34
C LEU A 112 36.72 31.18 -5.25
N CYS A 113 37.28 31.34 -6.45
CA CYS A 113 37.91 30.23 -7.15
C CYS A 113 38.65 29.39 -6.11
N PHE A 114 38.12 28.20 -5.81
CA PHE A 114 38.87 27.17 -5.11
C PHE A 114 39.99 26.75 -6.06
N HIS A 115 41.07 27.52 -6.07
CA HIS A 115 42.38 26.89 -6.13
C HIS A 115 42.38 25.87 -4.99
N PRO A 116 42.66 24.59 -5.25
CA PRO A 116 43.03 23.69 -4.16
C PRO A 116 44.31 24.30 -3.56
N ARG A 117 44.15 25.14 -2.53
CA ARG A 117 45.30 25.58 -1.75
C ARG A 117 45.78 24.34 -1.04
N ASN A 118 46.91 23.85 -1.53
CA ASN A 118 47.92 23.19 -0.73
C ASN A 118 48.10 23.95 0.58
N THR A 119 47.39 23.48 1.61
CA THR A 119 47.78 23.51 3.01
C THR A 119 47.40 22.10 3.48
N SER A 120 48.28 21.09 3.40
CA SER A 120 49.33 20.88 4.41
C SER A 120 49.20 21.87 5.57
N ASP A 121 48.17 21.69 6.39
CA ASP A 121 48.33 21.55 7.84
C ASP A 121 46.97 21.34 8.53
N SER A 122 46.89 20.20 9.22
CA SER A 122 46.01 19.85 10.35
C SER A 122 44.48 20.01 10.23
N TRP A 123 43.88 19.34 9.26
CA TRP A 123 42.68 18.53 9.55
C TRP A 123 42.95 17.07 9.20
N ALA A 124 44.07 16.56 9.71
CA ALA A 124 44.08 15.19 10.21
C ALA A 124 43.21 15.16 11.46
N GLU A 125 41.91 15.39 11.31
CA GLU A 125 40.96 14.75 12.20
C GLU A 125 41.12 13.27 11.88
N THR A 126 41.89 12.61 12.74
CA THR A 126 42.00 11.16 12.89
C THR A 126 40.82 10.47 12.22
N PHE A 127 41.10 9.68 11.19
CA PHE A 127 40.12 8.79 10.58
C PHE A 127 39.68 7.80 11.67
N VAL A 128 38.69 8.20 12.48
CA VAL A 128 38.08 7.32 13.47
C VAL A 128 37.28 6.29 12.68
N PRO A 129 37.63 4.99 12.76
CA PRO A 129 36.89 3.93 12.08
C PRO A 129 35.38 4.06 12.31
N SER A 130 34.58 3.77 11.29
CA SER A 130 33.13 3.82 11.39
C SER A 130 32.55 2.98 12.53
N THR A 131 33.27 1.92 12.92
CA THR A 131 33.01 1.08 14.09
C THR A 131 33.11 1.85 15.41
N ASP A 132 34.16 2.66 15.61
CA ASP A 132 34.35 3.46 16.83
C ASP A 132 33.28 4.55 16.94
N ARG A 133 32.82 5.08 15.81
CA ARG A 133 31.73 6.05 15.75
C ARG A 133 30.37 5.41 16.07
N LEU A 134 30.13 4.19 15.57
CA LEU A 134 28.94 3.43 15.94
C LEU A 134 28.93 3.12 17.44
N ILE A 135 30.10 2.78 18.02
CA ILE A 135 30.27 2.58 19.46
C ILE A 135 29.95 3.88 20.22
N ASN A 136 30.40 5.04 19.73
CA ASN A 136 30.06 6.33 20.33
C ASN A 136 28.55 6.62 20.29
N LEU A 137 27.88 6.32 19.18
CA LEU A 137 26.43 6.43 19.07
C LEU A 137 25.71 5.50 20.06
N GLN A 138 26.10 4.22 20.10
CA GLN A 138 25.57 3.23 21.05
C GLN A 138 25.80 3.66 22.51
N SER A 139 26.96 4.24 22.80
CA SER A 139 27.30 4.80 24.12
C SER A 139 26.43 6.00 24.48
N ALA A 140 26.12 6.89 23.53
CA ALA A 140 25.21 8.01 23.74
C ALA A 140 23.78 7.53 24.08
N VAL A 141 23.25 6.60 23.30
CA VAL A 141 21.94 5.96 23.55
C VAL A 141 21.91 5.31 24.93
N LYS A 142 22.93 4.51 25.24
CA LYS A 142 23.06 3.82 26.53
C LYS A 142 23.09 4.80 27.69
N THR A 143 23.92 5.84 27.59
CA THR A 143 24.10 6.84 28.64
C THR A 143 22.81 7.60 28.91
N GLU A 144 22.08 7.97 27.86
CA GLU A 144 20.85 8.74 28.00
C GLU A 144 19.69 7.90 28.54
N LEU A 145 19.57 6.64 28.13
CA LEU A 145 18.60 5.70 28.72
C LEU A 145 18.85 5.50 30.22
N LEU A 146 20.12 5.35 30.62
CA LEU A 146 20.49 5.24 32.04
C LEU A 146 20.16 6.52 32.81
N LYS A 147 20.43 7.71 32.24
CA LYS A 147 20.07 9.01 32.84
C LYS A 147 18.56 9.19 32.97
N ALA A 148 17.80 8.77 31.94
CA ALA A 148 16.35 8.80 31.92
C ALA A 148 15.69 7.73 32.82
N LYS A 149 16.49 6.91 33.51
CA LYS A 149 16.03 5.82 34.39
C LYS A 149 15.08 4.86 33.69
N VAL A 150 15.33 4.57 32.41
CA VAL A 150 14.56 3.60 31.65
C VAL A 150 14.96 2.19 32.11
N PHE A 151 13.97 1.35 32.38
CA PHE A 151 14.18 -0.04 32.79
C PHE A 151 14.04 -1.02 31.63
N SER A 152 14.68 -2.19 31.76
CA SER A 152 14.58 -3.27 30.77
C SER A 152 13.13 -3.67 30.47
N SER A 153 12.25 -3.66 31.48
CA SER A 153 10.82 -3.94 31.34
C SER A 153 10.07 -2.93 30.46
N GLN A 154 10.52 -1.68 30.39
CA GLN A 154 9.90 -0.66 29.53
C GLN A 154 10.33 -0.85 28.07
N ILE A 155 11.62 -1.14 27.83
CA ILE A 155 12.12 -1.47 26.49
C ILE A 155 11.49 -2.77 25.99
N LYS A 156 11.33 -3.77 26.87
CA LYS A 156 10.66 -5.05 26.57
C LYS A 156 9.19 -4.91 26.15
N LYS A 157 8.54 -3.80 26.50
CA LYS A 157 7.15 -3.49 26.14
C LYS A 157 7.01 -2.72 24.83
N LEU A 158 8.12 -2.30 24.20
CA LEU A 158 8.05 -1.60 22.93
C LEU A 158 7.56 -2.57 21.85
N PRO A 159 6.40 -2.32 21.22
CA PRO A 159 5.76 -3.28 20.32
C PRO A 159 6.69 -3.73 19.18
N PHE A 160 7.48 -2.80 18.62
CA PHE A 160 8.40 -3.09 17.51
C PHE A 160 9.60 -3.96 17.89
N LEU A 161 9.99 -4.02 19.17
CA LEU A 161 11.06 -4.91 19.63
C LEU A 161 10.48 -6.20 20.17
N ALA A 162 9.34 -6.14 20.85
CA ALA A 162 8.70 -7.30 21.45
C ALA A 162 8.28 -8.33 20.40
N SER A 163 7.76 -7.91 19.24
CA SER A 163 7.36 -8.83 18.17
C SER A 163 8.51 -9.63 17.57
N PHE A 164 9.75 -9.15 17.69
CA PHE A 164 10.90 -9.75 17.02
C PHE A 164 11.92 -10.30 17.98
N MET A 165 12.19 -9.65 19.10
CA MET A 165 13.31 -9.97 20.00
C MET A 165 12.88 -10.72 21.27
N GLN A 166 11.61 -11.13 21.39
CA GLN A 166 11.04 -11.75 22.60
C GLN A 166 11.89 -12.91 23.14
N GLU A 167 12.25 -13.85 22.28
CA GLU A 167 13.03 -15.03 22.67
C GLU A 167 14.53 -14.69 22.90
N GLU A 168 15.06 -13.68 22.21
CA GLU A 168 16.49 -13.30 22.31
C GLU A 168 16.81 -12.55 23.61
N TRP A 169 15.81 -11.87 24.19
CA TRP A 169 15.99 -11.08 25.41
C TRP A 169 15.30 -11.67 26.64
N GLU A 170 14.72 -12.87 26.54
CA GLU A 170 14.08 -13.54 27.69
C GLU A 170 15.09 -13.71 28.83
N ASP A 171 16.34 -14.04 28.49
CA ASP A 171 17.47 -14.16 29.42
C ASP A 171 18.13 -12.82 29.81
N ALA A 172 17.74 -11.71 29.18
CA ALA A 172 18.32 -10.39 29.48
C ALA A 172 17.83 -9.91 30.86
N CYS A 173 18.74 -9.96 31.84
CA CYS A 173 18.45 -9.66 33.24
C CYS A 173 18.49 -8.16 33.54
N ASN A 174 19.28 -7.40 32.77
CA ASN A 174 19.43 -5.96 32.97
C ASN A 174 19.39 -5.17 31.65
N ILE A 175 19.34 -3.83 31.74
CA ILE A 175 19.29 -2.95 30.56
C ILE A 175 20.55 -3.05 29.69
N ASN A 176 21.72 -3.35 30.25
CA ASN A 176 22.93 -3.51 29.45
C ASN A 176 22.87 -4.78 28.60
N ASP A 177 22.36 -5.89 29.15
CA ASP A 177 22.18 -7.13 28.38
C ASP A 177 21.22 -6.88 27.21
N LEU A 178 20.12 -6.18 27.49
CA LEU A 178 19.12 -5.81 26.50
C LEU A 178 19.70 -4.93 25.38
N LEU A 179 20.45 -3.89 25.76
CA LEU A 179 21.11 -2.99 24.81
C LEU A 179 22.17 -3.71 24.00
N ASN A 180 22.93 -4.64 24.60
CA ASN A 180 23.90 -5.43 23.86
C ASN A 180 23.22 -6.30 22.79
N ILE A 181 22.02 -6.83 23.06
CA ILE A 181 21.24 -7.57 22.06
C ILE A 181 20.76 -6.63 20.95
N ILE A 182 20.23 -5.44 21.28
CA ILE A 182 19.79 -4.44 20.28
C ILE A 182 20.98 -3.94 19.44
N PHE A 183 22.13 -3.69 20.07
CA PHE A 183 23.34 -3.17 19.43
C PHE A 183 24.01 -4.18 18.51
N LYS A 184 23.78 -5.50 18.70
CA LYS A 184 24.17 -6.49 17.70
C LYS A 184 23.51 -6.16 16.36
N HIS A 185 22.21 -5.88 16.35
CA HIS A 185 21.46 -5.49 15.14
C HIS A 185 21.76 -4.06 14.65
N CYS A 186 22.93 -3.50 14.99
CA CYS A 186 23.44 -2.25 14.45
C CYS A 186 24.74 -2.52 13.68
N SER A 187 24.98 -1.73 12.65
CA SER A 187 26.17 -1.78 11.81
C SER A 187 26.47 -0.39 11.28
N PRO A 188 27.69 -0.13 10.76
CA PRO A 188 28.00 1.12 10.09
C PRO A 188 27.01 1.43 8.98
N SER A 189 26.50 0.42 8.27
CA SER A 189 25.52 0.60 7.22
C SER A 189 24.07 0.50 7.69
N ASN A 190 23.75 0.28 8.96
CA ASN A 190 22.36 0.22 9.45
C ASN A 190 22.29 0.39 10.97
N TYR A 191 21.75 1.51 11.42
CA TYR A 191 21.46 1.86 12.83
C TYR A 191 19.96 2.15 13.04
N SER A 192 19.12 1.81 12.07
CA SER A 192 17.71 2.23 12.02
C SER A 192 16.90 1.69 13.20
N ILE A 193 17.30 0.56 13.79
CA ILE A 193 16.68 0.01 15.01
C ILE A 193 16.78 0.97 16.22
N LEU A 194 17.75 1.89 16.22
CA LEU A 194 17.92 2.88 17.29
C LEU A 194 16.94 4.04 17.18
N LEU A 195 16.43 4.36 15.98
CA LEU A 195 15.55 5.50 15.76
C LEU A 195 14.21 5.37 16.53
N PRO A 196 13.48 4.24 16.46
CA PRO A 196 12.25 4.09 17.24
C PRO A 196 12.51 4.00 18.74
N LEU A 197 13.67 3.46 19.16
CA LEU A 197 14.08 3.42 20.56
C LEU A 197 14.31 4.85 21.11
N ILE A 198 15.04 5.68 20.37
CA ILE A 198 15.28 7.09 20.69
C ILE A 198 13.97 7.88 20.72
N GLY A 199 13.09 7.66 19.74
CA GLY A 199 11.78 8.30 19.68
C GLY A 199 10.87 7.93 20.84
N SER A 200 10.82 6.65 21.21
CA SER A 200 9.95 6.14 22.28
C SER A 200 10.28 6.72 23.66
N PHE A 201 11.54 7.09 23.89
CA PHE A 201 12.02 7.66 25.15
C PHE A 201 12.49 9.12 25.04
N GLN A 202 12.27 9.77 23.90
CA GLN A 202 12.63 11.18 23.66
C GLN A 202 14.11 11.52 23.97
N LEU A 203 15.02 10.61 23.58
CA LEU A 203 16.46 10.71 23.88
C LEU A 203 17.13 11.79 23.00
N THR A 204 17.21 13.03 23.52
CA THR A 204 17.59 14.20 22.73
C THR A 204 19.08 14.18 22.35
N ASN A 205 19.97 13.78 23.27
CA ASN A 205 21.41 13.70 22.99
C ASN A 205 21.75 12.57 22.02
N ALA A 206 21.07 11.43 22.14
CA ALA A 206 21.19 10.30 21.23
C ALA A 206 20.67 10.66 19.83
N SER A 207 19.59 11.45 19.74
CA SER A 207 19.12 12.00 18.47
C SER A 207 20.16 12.92 17.81
N MET A 208 20.82 13.78 18.60
CA MET A 208 21.91 14.62 18.09
C MET A 208 23.13 13.77 17.69
N ALA A 209 23.43 12.70 18.42
CA ALA A 209 24.54 11.80 18.12
C ALA A 209 24.31 11.03 16.81
N ILE A 210 23.06 10.60 16.51
CA ILE A 210 22.71 10.02 15.20
C ILE A 210 22.95 11.04 14.09
N GLN A 211 22.54 12.29 14.30
CA GLN A 211 22.70 13.31 13.28
C GLN A 211 24.18 13.67 13.06
N ALA A 212 24.98 13.77 14.13
CA ALA A 212 26.42 13.96 14.03
C ALA A 212 27.05 12.77 13.29
N TYR A 213 26.70 11.55 13.69
CA TYR A 213 27.12 10.32 13.03
C TYR A 213 26.81 10.37 11.52
N GLU A 214 25.62 10.79 11.10
CA GLU A 214 25.27 10.91 9.67
C GLU A 214 25.92 12.07 8.93
N ASN A 215 26.05 13.22 9.57
CA ASN A 215 26.70 14.39 8.96
C ASN A 215 28.19 14.11 8.72
N GLU A 216 28.83 13.39 9.64
CA GLU A 216 30.22 12.97 9.54
C GLU A 216 30.40 11.75 8.63
N GLN A 217 29.41 10.86 8.56
CA GLN A 217 29.34 9.78 7.57
C GLN A 217 28.99 10.37 6.20
N GLN A 218 29.93 11.10 5.61
CA GLN A 218 29.96 11.44 4.18
C GLN A 218 29.70 10.21 3.28
N HIS A 219 29.88 9.00 3.84
CA HIS A 219 29.78 7.71 3.21
C HIS A 219 28.37 7.23 2.85
N TYR A 220 27.28 7.75 3.44
CA TYR A 220 25.93 7.32 3.02
C TYR A 220 25.46 7.91 1.69
N CYS A 221 26.18 8.92 1.19
CA CYS A 221 26.08 9.39 -0.19
C CYS A 221 26.97 8.59 -1.15
N LYS A 222 27.83 7.68 -0.66
CA LYS A 222 28.64 6.85 -1.55
C LYS A 222 27.75 5.91 -2.34
N GLN A 223 28.18 5.67 -3.56
CA GLN A 223 27.61 4.66 -4.43
C GLN A 223 27.88 3.29 -3.81
N LEU A 224 26.98 2.32 -3.98
CA LEU A 224 27.19 0.94 -3.53
C LEU A 224 28.48 0.35 -4.11
N ALA A 225 28.87 0.80 -5.30
CA ALA A 225 30.08 0.40 -5.99
C ALA A 225 31.34 1.20 -5.57
N ASP A 226 31.26 2.07 -4.56
CA ASP A 226 32.41 2.84 -4.07
C ASP A 226 33.47 1.91 -3.42
N PRO A 227 34.74 1.95 -3.84
CA PRO A 227 35.77 1.04 -3.34
C PRO A 227 36.01 1.12 -1.83
N ASP A 228 36.00 2.33 -1.24
CA ASP A 228 36.24 2.48 0.19
C ASP A 228 35.06 1.91 0.99
N PHE A 229 33.83 2.06 0.48
CA PHE A 229 32.64 1.48 1.11
C PHE A 229 32.71 -0.05 1.08
N ILE A 230 33.14 -0.64 -0.04
CA ILE A 230 33.36 -2.09 -0.16
C ILE A 230 34.41 -2.56 0.84
N GLU A 231 35.54 -1.87 0.94
CA GLU A 231 36.61 -2.21 1.89
C GLU A 231 36.13 -2.14 3.35
N GLU A 232 35.32 -1.13 3.68
CA GLU A 232 34.74 -0.99 5.02
C GLU A 232 33.77 -2.12 5.36
N LEU A 233 32.92 -2.53 4.40
CA LEU A 233 32.04 -3.67 4.54
C LEU A 233 32.82 -4.97 4.78
N GLU A 234 33.92 -5.19 4.07
CA GLU A 234 34.78 -6.37 4.24
C GLU A 234 35.43 -6.41 5.64
N ARG A 235 35.90 -5.25 6.14
CA ARG A 235 36.41 -5.11 7.51
C ARG A 235 35.36 -5.43 8.56
N HIS A 236 34.12 -4.97 8.38
CA HIS A 236 33.03 -5.21 9.34
C HIS A 236 32.50 -6.64 9.28
N SER A 237 32.30 -7.19 8.09
CA SER A 237 31.75 -8.54 7.87
C SER A 237 32.63 -9.65 8.46
N SER A 238 33.95 -9.43 8.49
CA SER A 238 34.92 -10.33 9.12
C SER A 238 34.75 -10.47 10.64
N SER A 239 34.05 -9.53 11.29
CA SER A 239 33.86 -9.47 12.74
C SER A 239 32.48 -9.95 13.22
N SER A 240 31.54 -10.17 12.30
CA SER A 240 30.12 -10.31 12.64
C SER A 240 29.60 -11.74 12.44
N ALA A 241 28.82 -12.24 13.41
CA ALA A 241 28.23 -13.59 13.40
C ALA A 241 27.00 -13.73 12.48
N TYR A 242 26.89 -12.90 11.45
CA TYR A 242 25.70 -12.89 10.59
C TYR A 242 25.80 -13.93 9.48
N ARG A 243 24.81 -14.82 9.41
CA ARG A 243 24.59 -15.67 8.23
C ARG A 243 24.00 -14.81 7.13
N ALA A 244 24.69 -14.75 5.98
CA ALA A 244 24.18 -14.08 4.79
C ALA A 244 22.90 -14.81 4.35
N SER A 245 21.82 -14.07 4.16
CA SER A 245 20.49 -14.66 3.92
C SER A 245 19.77 -14.06 2.72
N ILE A 246 20.27 -12.98 2.12
CA ILE A 246 19.65 -12.34 0.96
C ILE A 246 20.71 -11.87 -0.02
N VAL A 247 20.52 -12.14 -1.32
CA VAL A 247 21.41 -11.66 -2.39
C VAL A 247 20.56 -11.00 -3.48
N PHE A 248 20.87 -9.75 -3.81
CA PHE A 248 20.33 -9.06 -4.97
C PHE A 248 21.37 -9.04 -6.10
N GLY A 249 20.99 -9.43 -7.31
CA GLY A 249 21.79 -9.25 -8.52
C GLY A 249 21.34 -8.02 -9.30
N PHE A 250 22.29 -7.22 -9.78
CA PHE A 250 22.05 -5.99 -10.52
C PHE A 250 22.87 -5.93 -11.81
N PRO A 251 22.37 -5.24 -12.85
CA PRO A 251 23.22 -4.75 -13.92
C PRO A 251 24.29 -3.81 -13.34
N LEU A 252 25.54 -3.94 -13.81
CA LEU A 252 26.67 -3.16 -13.31
C LEU A 252 26.42 -1.65 -13.33
N GLU A 253 25.85 -1.15 -14.43
CA GLU A 253 25.49 0.26 -14.62
C GLU A 253 24.52 0.77 -13.53
N LYS A 254 23.56 -0.07 -13.13
CA LYS A 254 22.56 0.29 -12.12
C LYS A 254 23.17 0.36 -10.73
N LEU A 255 24.11 -0.53 -10.43
CA LEU A 255 24.79 -0.56 -9.13
C LEU A 255 25.76 0.61 -8.96
N HIS A 256 26.40 1.06 -10.05
CA HIS A 256 27.27 2.24 -10.02
C HIS A 256 26.50 3.52 -9.72
N CYS A 257 25.27 3.68 -10.18
CA CYS A 257 24.51 4.91 -9.90
C CYS A 257 23.75 4.88 -8.57
N MET A 258 23.66 3.73 -7.88
CA MET A 258 22.82 3.58 -6.69
C MET A 258 23.61 3.89 -5.42
N THR A 259 23.11 4.81 -4.60
CA THR A 259 23.71 5.12 -3.30
C THR A 259 23.29 4.14 -2.21
N VAL A 260 24.09 4.06 -1.13
CA VAL A 260 23.74 3.27 0.07
C VAL A 260 22.38 3.70 0.64
N SER A 261 22.09 5.00 0.67
CA SER A 261 20.83 5.54 1.18
C SER A 261 19.62 5.17 0.31
N GLU A 262 19.76 5.25 -1.02
CA GLU A 262 18.71 4.81 -1.94
C GLU A 262 18.43 3.32 -1.80
N PHE A 263 19.48 2.52 -1.65
CA PHE A 263 19.31 1.09 -1.47
C PHE A 263 18.65 0.72 -0.14
N LYS A 264 18.94 1.45 0.95
CA LYS A 264 18.19 1.30 2.21
C LYS A 264 16.70 1.61 2.05
N LEU A 265 16.36 2.64 1.29
CA LEU A 265 14.96 2.98 1.01
C LEU A 265 14.27 1.90 0.18
N ILE A 266 15.00 1.29 -0.75
CA ILE A 266 14.52 0.11 -1.47
C ILE A 266 14.24 -1.02 -0.49
N LEU A 267 15.16 -1.30 0.45
CA LEU A 267 14.96 -2.33 1.47
C LEU A 267 13.77 -2.01 2.39
N SER A 268 13.55 -0.74 2.78
CA SER A 268 12.39 -0.35 3.59
C SER A 268 11.07 -0.52 2.83
N ARG A 269 11.03 -0.27 1.53
CA ARG A 269 9.81 -0.52 0.74
C ARG A 269 9.52 -2.00 0.53
N ILE A 270 10.56 -2.80 0.33
CA ILE A 270 10.40 -4.25 0.15
C ILE A 270 10.01 -4.89 1.48
N PHE A 271 10.80 -4.69 2.51
CA PHE A 271 10.72 -5.44 3.77
C PHE A 271 10.02 -4.70 4.92
N SER A 272 9.59 -3.45 4.70
CA SER A 272 8.84 -2.66 5.69
C SER A 272 9.56 -2.66 7.04
N ASP A 273 8.86 -2.97 8.14
CA ASP A 273 9.40 -2.98 9.50
C ASP A 273 10.62 -3.91 9.67
N PHE A 274 10.78 -4.92 8.81
CA PHE A 274 11.92 -5.84 8.88
C PHE A 274 13.22 -5.23 8.34
N SER A 275 13.17 -4.13 7.58
CA SER A 275 14.37 -3.53 6.97
C SER A 275 15.39 -3.06 8.00
N CYS A 276 14.94 -2.68 9.21
CA CYS A 276 15.82 -2.25 10.29
C CYS A 276 16.73 -3.37 10.83
N PHE A 277 16.43 -4.63 10.53
CA PHE A 277 17.24 -5.80 10.89
C PHE A 277 18.08 -6.34 9.72
N ILE A 278 18.03 -5.70 8.55
CA ILE A 278 18.74 -6.16 7.35
C ILE A 278 20.02 -5.34 7.18
N HIS A 279 21.16 -6.01 7.09
CA HIS A 279 22.47 -5.38 7.01
C HIS A 279 23.10 -5.63 5.65
N ILE A 280 23.66 -4.59 5.03
CA ILE A 280 24.53 -4.76 3.87
C ILE A 280 25.86 -5.31 4.38
N THR A 281 26.24 -6.50 3.91
CA THR A 281 27.47 -7.17 4.36
C THR A 281 28.53 -7.19 3.27
N ARG A 282 28.12 -7.23 2.00
CA ARG A 282 29.06 -7.28 0.88
C ARG A 282 28.45 -6.68 -0.37
N VAL A 283 29.26 -5.97 -1.14
CA VAL A 283 28.96 -5.63 -2.52
C VAL A 283 30.06 -6.25 -3.39
N SER A 284 29.67 -7.00 -4.41
CA SER A 284 30.60 -7.63 -5.36
C SER A 284 30.38 -7.04 -6.74
N LEU A 285 31.44 -6.53 -7.35
CA LEU A 285 31.42 -5.94 -8.69
C LEU A 285 32.03 -6.93 -9.69
N GLY A 286 31.34 -7.19 -10.80
CA GLY A 286 31.82 -8.14 -11.82
C GLY A 286 30.82 -8.33 -12.95
N THR A 287 30.92 -9.46 -13.66
CA THR A 287 29.95 -9.82 -14.70
C THR A 287 28.53 -10.00 -14.15
N HIS A 288 28.41 -10.37 -12.88
CA HIS A 288 27.16 -10.45 -12.12
C HIS A 288 27.29 -9.66 -10.83
N SER A 289 27.13 -8.33 -10.93
CA SER A 289 27.22 -7.46 -9.76
C SER A 289 26.12 -7.78 -8.75
N SER A 290 26.49 -7.90 -7.48
CA SER A 290 25.54 -8.31 -6.45
C SER A 290 25.74 -7.60 -5.12
N VAL A 291 24.64 -7.49 -4.37
CA VAL A 291 24.63 -6.98 -3.00
C VAL A 291 24.15 -8.09 -2.09
N THR A 292 25.01 -8.48 -1.15
CA THR A 292 24.71 -9.48 -0.13
C THR A 292 24.28 -8.80 1.15
N LEU A 293 23.20 -9.31 1.72
CA LEU A 293 22.63 -8.84 2.97
C LEU A 293 22.55 -9.98 3.99
N SER A 294 22.58 -9.60 5.25
CA SER A 294 22.25 -10.49 6.35
C SER A 294 21.04 -10.01 7.12
N ALA A 295 20.32 -10.95 7.70
CA ALA A 295 19.22 -10.73 8.63
C ALA A 295 19.21 -11.87 9.66
N PRO A 296 18.55 -11.69 10.82
CA PRO A 296 18.39 -12.76 11.81
C PRO A 296 17.76 -14.03 11.19
N GLU A 297 18.30 -15.21 11.51
CA GLU A 297 17.88 -16.49 10.89
C GLU A 297 16.39 -16.76 11.05
N ARG A 298 15.83 -16.45 12.22
CA ARG A 298 14.38 -16.56 12.52
C ARG A 298 13.49 -15.74 11.58
N MET A 299 14.02 -14.67 10.99
CA MET A 299 13.27 -13.82 10.07
C MET A 299 13.26 -14.37 8.64
N SER A 300 14.06 -15.39 8.32
CA SER A 300 14.25 -15.89 6.95
C SER A 300 12.93 -16.27 6.29
N GLN A 301 12.02 -16.94 7.00
CA GLN A 301 10.72 -17.34 6.44
C GLN A 301 9.80 -16.12 6.19
N CYS A 302 9.81 -15.12 7.08
CA CYS A 302 9.03 -13.89 6.90
C CYS A 302 9.55 -13.09 5.71
N LEU A 303 10.87 -12.93 5.61
CA LEU A 303 11.54 -12.24 4.51
C LEU A 303 11.29 -12.97 3.18
N LEU A 304 11.34 -14.31 3.19
CA LEU A 304 11.00 -15.15 2.04
C LEU A 304 9.58 -14.90 1.55
N ASN A 305 8.61 -14.94 2.47
CA ASN A 305 7.20 -14.70 2.15
C ASN A 305 6.97 -13.29 1.57
N ILE A 306 7.62 -12.27 2.14
CA ILE A 306 7.55 -10.89 1.64
C ILE A 306 8.17 -10.79 0.25
N GLY A 307 9.36 -11.37 0.06
CA GLY A 307 10.04 -11.40 -1.23
C GLY A 307 9.17 -12.03 -2.32
N LEU A 308 8.54 -13.18 -2.04
CA LEU A 308 7.63 -13.86 -2.96
C LEU A 308 6.39 -13.02 -3.29
N GLN A 309 5.79 -12.37 -2.28
CA GLN A 309 4.61 -11.52 -2.47
C GLN A 309 4.92 -10.26 -3.29
N LYS A 310 6.10 -9.68 -3.11
CA LYS A 310 6.52 -8.45 -3.78
C LYS A 310 7.42 -8.70 -5.00
N ARG A 311 7.44 -9.92 -5.55
CA ARG A 311 8.36 -10.30 -6.65
C ARG A 311 8.32 -9.33 -7.84
N GLU A 312 7.12 -8.99 -8.29
CA GLU A 312 6.91 -8.08 -9.43
C GLU A 312 7.36 -6.65 -9.09
N TYR A 313 7.00 -6.17 -7.90
CA TYR A 313 7.45 -4.89 -7.36
C TYR A 313 8.97 -4.80 -7.25
N ILE A 314 9.62 -5.83 -6.70
CA ILE A 314 11.08 -5.92 -6.58
C ILE A 314 11.71 -5.80 -7.97
N SER A 315 11.19 -6.53 -8.96
CA SER A 315 11.72 -6.47 -10.31
C SER A 315 11.62 -5.09 -10.96
N ILE A 316 10.51 -4.38 -10.75
CA ILE A 316 10.23 -3.08 -11.37
C ILE A 316 11.01 -1.97 -10.65
N MET A 317 10.97 -1.95 -9.33
CA MET A 317 11.48 -0.83 -8.52
C MET A 317 12.98 -0.88 -8.28
N THR A 318 13.54 -2.07 -8.09
CA THR A 318 14.99 -2.17 -7.79
C THR A 318 15.84 -2.16 -9.05
N GLY A 319 15.27 -2.60 -10.18
CA GLY A 319 16.05 -2.93 -11.37
C GLY A 319 16.95 -4.17 -11.18
N ALA A 320 16.73 -4.96 -10.13
CA ALA A 320 17.44 -6.21 -9.92
C ALA A 320 17.10 -7.23 -11.02
N THR A 321 18.11 -7.94 -11.49
CA THR A 321 17.98 -9.05 -12.44
C THR A 321 17.72 -10.37 -11.72
N SER A 322 18.16 -10.48 -10.46
CA SER A 322 17.92 -11.64 -9.63
C SER A 322 17.79 -11.28 -8.15
N MET A 323 17.13 -12.16 -7.40
CA MET A 323 17.06 -12.07 -5.95
C MET A 323 16.91 -13.46 -5.33
N VAL A 324 17.72 -13.76 -4.33
CA VAL A 324 17.74 -15.04 -3.61
C VAL A 324 17.61 -14.75 -2.12
N ILE A 325 16.79 -15.55 -1.41
CA ILE A 325 16.69 -15.54 0.05
C ILE A 325 16.97 -16.96 0.55
N GLY A 326 18.04 -17.16 1.31
CA GLY A 326 18.55 -18.48 1.68
C GLY A 326 18.82 -19.33 0.43
N ASP A 327 18.16 -20.48 0.33
CA ASP A 327 18.23 -21.37 -0.84
C ASP A 327 17.10 -21.12 -1.86
N SER A 328 16.23 -20.14 -1.62
CA SER A 328 15.04 -19.88 -2.44
C SER A 328 15.26 -18.73 -3.42
N VAL A 329 15.00 -18.99 -4.70
CA VAL A 329 15.04 -17.96 -5.75
C VAL A 329 13.70 -17.21 -5.80
N ILE A 330 13.76 -15.89 -5.60
CA ILE A 330 12.59 -15.00 -5.62
C ILE A 330 12.41 -14.41 -7.01
N LEU A 331 13.51 -13.91 -7.59
CA LEU A 331 13.54 -13.28 -8.90
C LEU A 331 14.69 -13.86 -9.70
N SER A 332 14.43 -14.20 -10.96
CA SER A 332 15.43 -14.60 -11.94
C SER A 332 14.94 -14.15 -13.31
N LYS A 333 15.69 -13.24 -13.94
CA LYS A 333 15.56 -12.87 -15.35
C LYS A 333 16.63 -13.53 -16.24
N ASP A 334 17.67 -14.10 -15.64
CA ASP A 334 18.76 -14.81 -16.32
C ASP A 334 18.76 -16.31 -15.99
N THR A 335 19.12 -17.12 -16.98
CA THR A 335 19.22 -18.59 -16.94
C THR A 335 20.38 -19.15 -16.10
N ASP A 336 21.27 -18.31 -15.56
CA ASP A 336 22.48 -18.76 -14.85
C ASP A 336 22.38 -18.68 -13.31
N ILE A 337 21.30 -19.21 -12.76
CA ILE A 337 21.08 -19.40 -11.31
C ILE A 337 22.21 -20.23 -10.65
N LYS A 338 22.91 -21.07 -11.44
CA LYS A 338 23.94 -22.00 -10.96
C LYS A 338 25.18 -21.32 -10.37
N GLN A 339 25.62 -20.19 -10.92
CA GLN A 339 26.81 -19.49 -10.43
C GLN A 339 26.55 -18.75 -9.11
N MET A 340 25.38 -18.13 -8.95
CA MET A 340 24.99 -17.47 -7.70
C MET A 340 24.81 -18.46 -6.54
N LEU A 341 24.22 -19.63 -6.81
CA LEU A 341 24.14 -20.72 -5.84
C LEU A 341 25.53 -21.26 -5.50
N SER A 342 26.45 -21.31 -6.47
CA SER A 342 27.84 -21.68 -6.23
C SER A 342 28.56 -20.70 -5.29
N ASP A 343 28.32 -19.40 -5.42
CA ASP A 343 28.93 -18.39 -4.53
C ASP A 343 28.39 -18.48 -3.08
N LEU A 344 27.10 -18.83 -2.93
CA LEU A 344 26.46 -19.09 -1.63
C LEU A 344 27.01 -20.37 -0.97
N VAL A 345 27.20 -21.42 -1.76
CA VAL A 345 27.77 -22.72 -1.33
C VAL A 345 29.26 -22.59 -1.00
N GLU A 346 30.03 -21.82 -1.77
CA GLU A 346 31.45 -21.60 -1.53
C GLU A 346 31.70 -20.79 -0.25
N GLN A 347 30.85 -19.80 0.06
CA GLN A 347 30.88 -19.10 1.34
C GLN A 347 30.56 -20.02 2.53
N LYS A 348 29.67 -21.00 2.35
CA LYS A 348 29.37 -22.02 3.38
C LYS A 348 30.60 -22.92 3.62
N ARG A 349 31.26 -23.37 2.54
CA ARG A 349 32.49 -24.18 2.60
C ARG A 349 33.66 -23.47 3.27
N GLN A 350 33.92 -22.20 2.93
CA GLN A 350 35.03 -21.45 3.51
C GLN A 350 34.87 -21.22 5.03
N ARG A 351 33.63 -21.18 5.53
CA ARG A 351 33.31 -21.06 6.97
C ARG A 351 33.44 -22.38 7.72
N GLU A 352 33.04 -23.50 7.13
CA GLU A 352 33.21 -24.84 7.72
C GLU A 352 34.71 -25.21 7.86
N VAL A 353 35.54 -24.85 6.87
CA VAL A 353 37.00 -25.04 6.93
C VAL A 353 37.64 -24.13 7.99
N SER A 354 37.09 -22.94 8.23
CA SER A 354 37.60 -21.99 9.24
C SER A 354 37.23 -22.39 10.68
N GLN A 355 36.09 -23.08 10.89
CA GLN A 355 35.70 -23.61 12.19
C GLN A 355 36.49 -24.88 12.58
N THR A 356 36.94 -25.68 11.60
CA THR A 356 37.78 -26.87 11.88
C THR A 356 39.25 -26.57 12.22
N LYS A 357 39.73 -25.34 12.08
CA LYS A 357 41.13 -24.98 12.38
C LYS A 357 41.37 -24.45 13.80
N ASN A 358 40.32 -24.18 14.59
CA ASN A 358 40.43 -23.70 15.96
C ASN A 358 39.70 -24.61 16.94
N THR A 359 40.30 -25.75 17.26
CA THR A 359 40.04 -26.43 18.54
C THR A 359 41.35 -26.97 19.09
N PRO A 360 41.81 -26.52 20.28
CA PRO A 360 42.98 -27.09 20.91
C PRO A 360 42.71 -28.53 21.34
N LYS A 361 43.69 -29.41 21.10
CA LYS A 361 43.79 -30.74 21.73
C LYS A 361 43.71 -30.61 23.25
N GLY A 362 42.86 -31.41 23.90
CA GLY A 362 43.01 -31.67 25.33
C GLY A 362 41.79 -32.25 26.05
N LEU A 363 41.92 -33.54 26.42
CA LEU A 363 41.34 -34.23 27.58
C LEU A 363 39.85 -34.68 27.58
N SER A 364 39.64 -35.85 26.99
CA SER A 364 39.28 -37.12 27.69
C SER A 364 38.54 -37.01 29.03
N THR A 365 37.32 -37.56 29.09
CA THR A 365 37.02 -38.84 29.80
C THR A 365 35.56 -39.28 29.55
N ASN A 366 35.39 -40.53 29.09
CA ASN A 366 34.51 -41.60 29.62
C ASN A 366 33.01 -41.29 29.91
N VAL A 367 31.99 -42.10 29.57
CA VAL A 367 31.89 -43.56 29.31
C VAL A 367 30.39 -43.91 29.01
N TRP A 368 30.16 -44.80 28.03
CA TRP A 368 29.11 -45.88 27.92
C TRP A 368 27.73 -45.53 27.34
N HIS A 369 27.45 -45.91 26.07
CA HIS A 369 26.79 -47.15 25.55
C HIS A 369 25.31 -46.86 25.20
N LYS A 370 24.67 -47.35 24.14
CA LYS A 370 24.68 -48.62 23.36
C LYS A 370 24.04 -48.29 21.98
N GLU A 371 24.62 -48.67 20.84
CA GLU A 371 24.57 -49.98 20.14
C GLU A 371 23.36 -50.17 19.20
N GLU A 372 23.68 -50.82 18.07
CA GLU A 372 22.87 -51.44 17.01
C GLU A 372 22.26 -50.56 15.90
N ASP A 373 22.23 -50.98 14.63
CA ASP A 373 23.17 -51.71 13.76
C ASP A 373 22.70 -51.46 12.30
N THR A 374 23.53 -50.88 11.43
CA THR A 374 24.23 -51.52 10.29
C THR A 374 23.40 -52.44 9.37
N THR A 375 23.31 -52.08 8.08
CA THR A 375 23.92 -52.78 6.91
C THR A 375 23.40 -52.16 5.60
N VAL A 376 24.21 -51.47 4.77
CA VAL A 376 25.29 -51.92 3.85
C VAL A 376 24.76 -52.50 2.53
N LEU A 377 24.93 -51.77 1.40
CA LEU A 377 25.77 -52.17 0.26
C LEU A 377 25.88 -51.09 -0.82
N ASN A 378 27.09 -51.00 -1.35
CA ASN A 378 27.66 -50.06 -2.32
C ASN A 378 27.75 -50.68 -3.73
N GLN A 379 28.21 -49.86 -4.69
CA GLN A 379 28.73 -50.17 -6.06
C GLN A 379 27.68 -50.10 -7.18
N GLY A 380 27.89 -49.53 -8.36
CA GLY A 380 29.06 -48.94 -9.04
C GLY A 380 28.76 -48.79 -10.56
N PHE A 381 29.70 -48.21 -11.32
CA PHE A 381 29.89 -48.21 -12.80
C PHE A 381 29.46 -47.00 -13.68
N ASN A 382 30.50 -46.23 -14.06
CA ASN A 382 31.02 -45.78 -15.37
C ASN A 382 30.17 -45.73 -16.66
N ASP A 383 30.34 -44.57 -17.34
CA ASP A 383 30.66 -44.28 -18.76
C ASP A 383 30.06 -45.10 -19.93
N ILE A 384 29.61 -44.38 -20.99
CA ILE A 384 30.19 -44.34 -22.37
C ILE A 384 29.17 -43.83 -23.43
N SER A 385 29.56 -42.72 -24.09
CA SER A 385 29.45 -42.27 -25.49
C SER A 385 28.17 -42.32 -26.40
N HIS A 386 27.95 -41.17 -27.05
CA HIS A 386 27.72 -40.88 -28.49
C HIS A 386 26.66 -41.62 -29.35
N SER A 387 25.79 -40.83 -30.01
CA SER A 387 25.66 -40.83 -31.48
C SER A 387 25.04 -39.51 -32.03
N LYS A 388 25.47 -39.14 -33.24
CA LYS A 388 25.08 -38.00 -34.09
C LYS A 388 24.19 -38.50 -35.26
N THR A 389 23.68 -37.54 -36.04
CA THR A 389 23.18 -37.52 -37.46
C THR A 389 21.66 -37.23 -37.51
N THR A 390 21.08 -36.08 -37.92
CA THR A 390 21.18 -35.09 -39.05
C THR A 390 20.30 -35.42 -40.27
N ILE A 391 19.70 -34.35 -40.84
CA ILE A 391 19.00 -34.12 -42.13
C ILE A 391 17.45 -34.14 -42.00
N CYS A 392 16.67 -33.04 -42.09
CA CYS A 392 16.47 -31.88 -43.02
C CYS A 392 15.31 -32.13 -44.02
N GLU A 393 14.29 -31.24 -44.04
CA GLU A 393 13.73 -30.55 -45.23
C GLU A 393 12.38 -29.84 -44.91
N GLN A 394 12.19 -28.65 -45.50
CA GLN A 394 11.00 -27.77 -45.42
C GLN A 394 10.02 -28.02 -46.62
N PRO A 395 9.15 -27.07 -47.04
CA PRO A 395 7.72 -26.87 -46.72
C PRO A 395 6.82 -26.94 -47.99
N ILE A 396 5.55 -26.49 -47.93
CA ILE A 396 4.61 -25.93 -48.98
C ILE A 396 3.18 -26.00 -48.38
N GLY A 397 2.21 -25.09 -48.56
CA GLY A 397 2.05 -23.92 -49.42
C GLY A 397 0.64 -23.28 -49.29
N LYS A 398 0.48 -22.16 -50.00
CA LYS A 398 -0.67 -21.24 -50.09
C LYS A 398 -1.88 -21.78 -50.86
N VAL A 399 -3.05 -21.15 -50.68
CA VAL A 399 -4.04 -20.91 -51.75
C VAL A 399 -4.64 -19.49 -51.60
N ALA A 400 -4.85 -18.83 -52.74
CA ALA A 400 -5.46 -17.51 -52.94
C ALA A 400 -6.59 -17.60 -53.99
N THR A 401 -7.43 -16.57 -54.08
CA THR A 401 -8.23 -16.07 -55.24
C THR A 401 -9.01 -14.82 -54.75
N GLU A 402 -8.79 -13.59 -55.24
CA GLU A 402 -9.28 -12.93 -56.51
C GLU A 402 -10.83 -12.89 -56.62
N ASN A 403 -11.56 -11.87 -57.11
CA ASN A 403 -11.38 -10.47 -57.53
C ASN A 403 -12.81 -9.91 -57.84
N GLU A 404 -12.94 -8.59 -58.01
CA GLU A 404 -13.88 -7.83 -58.88
C GLU A 404 -14.61 -6.63 -58.22
N GLU A 405 -14.95 -5.69 -59.10
CA GLU A 405 -14.81 -4.23 -59.02
C GLU A 405 -16.14 -3.57 -59.51
N ILE A 406 -16.22 -2.22 -59.48
CA ILE A 406 -17.02 -1.32 -60.36
C ILE A 406 -18.25 -0.54 -59.79
N ILE A 407 -18.03 0.81 -59.65
CA ILE A 407 -18.82 2.02 -60.03
C ILE A 407 -20.18 2.31 -59.33
N GLN A 408 -20.67 3.53 -59.05
CA GLN A 408 -20.26 4.96 -58.90
C GLN A 408 -21.61 5.73 -58.88
N GLU A 409 -21.86 6.68 -57.96
CA GLU A 409 -22.60 7.93 -58.27
C GLU A 409 -22.62 8.93 -57.10
N THR A 410 -22.67 10.18 -57.51
CA THR A 410 -22.35 11.47 -56.89
C THR A 410 -23.47 12.09 -56.05
N LEU A 411 -23.11 12.99 -55.12
CA LEU A 411 -23.72 14.33 -55.01
C LEU A 411 -22.86 15.25 -54.13
N ASP A 412 -22.60 16.43 -54.69
CA ASP A 412 -21.91 17.58 -54.11
C ASP A 412 -22.69 18.21 -52.95
N GLU A 413 -21.98 18.82 -51.99
CA GLU A 413 -22.30 20.18 -51.54
C GLU A 413 -21.13 20.78 -50.72
N ASP A 414 -20.74 22.00 -51.13
CA ASP A 414 -19.68 22.84 -50.57
C ASP A 414 -19.99 23.31 -49.14
N ILE A 415 -19.09 23.05 -48.18
CA ILE A 415 -18.96 23.88 -46.96
C ILE A 415 -17.48 24.06 -46.62
N GLU A 416 -17.11 25.32 -46.40
CA GLU A 416 -15.76 25.86 -46.21
C GLU A 416 -14.95 25.16 -45.11
N LYS A 417 -13.64 24.97 -45.39
CA LYS A 417 -12.66 24.40 -44.46
C LYS A 417 -12.33 25.37 -43.31
N PRO A 418 -12.47 24.98 -42.03
CA PRO A 418 -11.78 25.66 -40.94
C PRO A 418 -10.32 25.17 -40.82
N PRO A 419 -9.40 26.00 -40.31
CA PRO A 419 -7.98 25.71 -40.28
C PRO A 419 -7.65 24.65 -39.22
N LYS A 420 -6.62 23.86 -39.53
CA LYS A 420 -6.06 22.80 -38.69
C LYS A 420 -5.67 23.34 -37.30
N VAL A 421 -6.23 22.77 -36.25
CA VAL A 421 -5.79 22.94 -34.86
C VAL A 421 -5.31 21.58 -34.34
N ILE A 422 -4.20 21.60 -33.59
CA ILE A 422 -3.53 20.40 -33.07
C ILE A 422 -3.80 20.36 -31.55
N PRO A 423 -4.60 19.42 -31.04
CA PRO A 423 -4.81 19.30 -29.60
C PRO A 423 -3.65 18.56 -28.93
N LYS A 424 -3.35 18.96 -27.70
CA LYS A 424 -2.42 18.25 -26.81
C LYS A 424 -3.21 17.46 -25.78
N VAL A 425 -3.16 16.15 -25.90
CA VAL A 425 -3.67 15.21 -24.89
C VAL A 425 -2.69 15.16 -23.71
N ILE A 426 -3.16 15.53 -22.51
CA ILE A 426 -2.51 15.14 -21.26
C ILE A 426 -3.21 13.86 -20.80
N LYS A 427 -2.45 12.75 -20.70
CA LYS A 427 -2.98 11.45 -20.30
C LYS A 427 -3.66 11.52 -18.93
N ALA A 428 -4.85 10.94 -18.84
CA ALA A 428 -5.47 10.51 -17.60
C ALA A 428 -4.55 9.49 -16.89
N TYR A 429 -4.46 9.61 -15.57
CA TYR A 429 -3.73 8.76 -14.63
C TYR A 429 -3.87 7.25 -14.94
N PRO A 430 -2.81 6.53 -15.34
CA PRO A 430 -2.92 5.10 -15.64
C PRO A 430 -2.61 4.13 -14.49
N ASP A 431 -1.97 4.54 -13.38
CA ASP A 431 -1.30 3.55 -12.52
C ASP A 431 -1.75 3.54 -11.05
N LEU A 432 -3.07 3.42 -10.79
CA LEU A 432 -3.56 3.22 -9.41
C LEU A 432 -4.39 1.94 -9.17
N CYS A 433 -4.41 0.98 -10.11
CA CYS A 433 -5.29 -0.21 -9.98
C CYS A 433 -4.59 -1.56 -9.85
N LYS A 434 -3.29 -1.65 -9.54
CA LYS A 434 -2.63 -2.96 -9.36
C LYS A 434 -1.70 -3.04 -8.15
N THR A 435 -2.26 -2.85 -6.95
CA THR A 435 -1.74 -3.57 -5.77
C THR A 435 -2.86 -3.73 -4.76
N LEU A 436 -3.15 -4.97 -4.34
CA LEU A 436 -3.43 -5.40 -2.96
C LEU A 436 -4.12 -6.78 -2.97
N GLU A 437 -3.32 -7.83 -3.08
CA GLU A 437 -3.67 -9.14 -2.54
C GLU A 437 -2.63 -9.52 -1.48
N LYS A 438 -2.88 -9.16 -0.21
CA LYS A 438 -2.77 -10.06 0.97
C LYS A 438 -3.12 -9.38 2.30
N LYS A 439 -3.50 -10.26 3.24
CA LYS A 439 -4.37 -10.14 4.44
C LYS A 439 -4.01 -9.08 5.49
N PRO A 440 -5.01 -8.60 6.27
CA PRO A 440 -4.86 -7.51 7.23
C PRO A 440 -4.14 -7.96 8.50
N GLN A 441 -2.97 -7.39 8.78
CA GLN A 441 -2.53 -7.18 10.15
C GLN A 441 -3.18 -5.88 10.65
N GLN A 442 -3.79 -5.94 11.84
CA GLN A 442 -4.42 -4.83 12.53
C GLN A 442 -3.39 -3.73 12.86
N LEU A 443 -3.05 -2.89 11.89
CA LEU A 443 -2.49 -1.58 12.15
C LEU A 443 -3.57 -0.75 12.85
N LYS A 444 -3.27 -0.25 14.05
CA LYS A 444 -4.06 0.79 14.71
C LYS A 444 -4.14 1.99 13.78
N ARG A 445 -5.22 2.06 12.99
CA ARG A 445 -5.58 3.22 12.18
C ARG A 445 -5.85 4.37 13.16
N GLU A 446 -4.91 5.29 13.32
CA GLU A 446 -5.24 6.64 13.76
C GLU A 446 -6.16 7.24 12.69
N ARG A 447 -7.47 7.05 12.91
CA ARG A 447 -8.53 7.52 12.04
C ARG A 447 -8.47 9.05 12.06
N LEU A 448 -8.04 9.64 10.94
CA LEU A 448 -8.23 11.06 10.63
C LEU A 448 -9.62 11.48 11.09
N ARG A 449 -9.67 12.42 12.04
CA ARG A 449 -10.90 12.92 12.67
C ARG A 449 -11.77 13.63 11.63
N SER A 450 -12.58 12.89 10.87
CA SER A 450 -13.73 13.47 10.19
C SER A 450 -14.90 13.46 11.15
N TRP A 451 -15.46 14.63 11.44
CA TRP A 451 -16.59 14.86 12.34
C TRP A 451 -17.93 14.26 11.84
N ARG A 452 -17.87 13.23 10.99
CA ARG A 452 -18.93 12.73 10.11
C ARG A 452 -19.10 11.21 10.19
N ARG A 453 -18.82 10.60 11.34
CA ARG A 453 -19.22 9.22 11.61
C ARG A 453 -20.51 9.21 12.42
N TYR A 454 -21.54 8.61 11.86
CA TYR A 454 -22.75 8.23 12.57
C TYR A 454 -22.33 7.45 13.82
N LYS A 455 -22.73 7.90 15.01
CA LYS A 455 -22.35 7.24 16.25
C LYS A 455 -22.94 5.82 16.26
N PRO A 456 -22.21 4.80 16.74
CA PRO A 456 -22.81 3.50 16.99
C PRO A 456 -23.99 3.70 17.94
N GLU A 457 -25.17 3.36 17.46
CA GLU A 457 -26.41 3.42 18.22
C GLU A 457 -26.90 2.00 18.48
N PRO A 458 -27.63 1.77 19.58
CA PRO A 458 -28.29 0.50 19.83
C PRO A 458 -29.19 0.08 18.67
N ARG A 459 -29.21 -1.22 18.36
CA ARG A 459 -29.92 -1.77 17.20
C ARG A 459 -30.68 -3.02 17.55
N ASP A 460 -31.89 -3.10 17.00
CA ASP A 460 -32.58 -4.38 16.89
C ASP A 460 -32.03 -5.18 15.72
N VAL A 461 -31.74 -6.45 15.95
CA VAL A 461 -31.14 -7.33 14.94
C VAL A 461 -32.13 -8.44 14.57
N LEU A 462 -32.32 -8.60 13.26
CA LEU A 462 -33.08 -9.69 12.66
C LEU A 462 -32.13 -10.53 11.79
N ILE A 463 -32.02 -11.83 12.08
CA ILE A 463 -31.20 -12.78 11.32
C ILE A 463 -32.14 -13.72 10.54
N ILE A 464 -31.94 -13.84 9.24
CA ILE A 464 -32.76 -14.64 8.34
C ILE A 464 -31.85 -15.61 7.57
N GLY A 465 -31.89 -16.90 7.91
CA GLY A 465 -31.30 -17.96 7.08
C GLY A 465 -32.35 -18.60 6.18
N SER A 466 -32.19 -18.55 4.84
CA SER A 466 -33.06 -19.22 3.86
C SER A 466 -32.25 -19.98 2.81
N PHE A 467 -32.25 -21.31 2.91
CA PHE A 467 -31.39 -22.20 2.11
C PHE A 467 -32.15 -23.42 1.52
N GLY A 468 -33.48 -23.41 1.63
CA GLY A 468 -34.34 -24.58 1.40
C GLY A 468 -35.00 -24.67 0.02
N GLN A 469 -35.96 -25.59 -0.15
CA GLN A 469 -36.62 -25.89 -1.43
C GLN A 469 -37.16 -24.64 -2.15
N HIS A 470 -36.48 -24.23 -3.21
CA HIS A 470 -36.88 -23.12 -4.08
C HIS A 470 -37.59 -23.59 -5.36
N GLU A 471 -38.13 -24.80 -5.44
CA GLU A 471 -38.73 -25.34 -6.67
C GLU A 471 -39.87 -24.48 -7.24
N GLU A 472 -40.65 -23.81 -6.40
CA GLU A 472 -41.70 -22.90 -6.86
C GLU A 472 -41.13 -21.54 -7.26
N CYS A 473 -40.18 -21.02 -6.48
CA CYS A 473 -39.44 -19.81 -6.81
C CYS A 473 -38.67 -19.97 -8.14
N SER A 474 -38.01 -21.11 -8.36
CA SER A 474 -37.19 -21.42 -9.54
C SER A 474 -38.00 -21.53 -10.83
N LYS A 475 -39.32 -21.71 -10.75
CA LYS A 475 -40.23 -21.66 -11.92
C LYS A 475 -40.40 -20.24 -12.46
N ARG A 476 -40.21 -19.21 -11.63
CA ARG A 476 -40.45 -17.79 -11.99
C ARG A 476 -39.18 -16.94 -11.91
N HIS A 477 -38.23 -17.34 -11.09
CA HIS A 477 -37.01 -16.62 -10.77
C HIS A 477 -35.83 -17.54 -10.98
N ILE A 478 -34.70 -17.02 -11.43
CA ILE A 478 -33.49 -17.83 -11.58
C ILE A 478 -32.74 -17.76 -10.25
N VAL A 479 -32.80 -18.83 -9.47
CA VAL A 479 -32.10 -18.92 -8.19
C VAL A 479 -30.62 -19.21 -8.44
N SER A 480 -29.75 -18.37 -7.90
CA SER A 480 -28.30 -18.59 -7.84
C SER A 480 -27.95 -19.03 -6.42
N GLU A 481 -27.56 -20.29 -6.30
CA GLU A 481 -27.16 -20.87 -5.03
C GLU A 481 -25.81 -20.31 -4.57
N LYS A 482 -25.47 -20.53 -3.29
CA LYS A 482 -24.11 -20.26 -2.84
C LYS A 482 -23.21 -21.38 -3.34
N ILE A 483 -22.00 -21.03 -3.74
CA ILE A 483 -20.94 -21.99 -4.02
C ILE A 483 -20.56 -22.68 -2.71
N ILE A 484 -20.62 -24.01 -2.68
CA ILE A 484 -20.24 -24.84 -1.52
C ILE A 484 -18.86 -25.44 -1.82
N PRO A 485 -17.79 -25.03 -1.10
CA PRO A 485 -16.49 -25.66 -1.22
C PRO A 485 -16.50 -27.13 -0.79
N GLU A 486 -15.67 -27.97 -1.41
CA GLU A 486 -15.63 -29.42 -1.18
C GLU A 486 -15.29 -29.78 0.28
N GLU A 487 -14.56 -28.92 0.99
CA GLU A 487 -14.10 -29.19 2.36
C GLU A 487 -15.13 -28.84 3.45
N ILE A 488 -16.31 -28.35 3.09
CA ILE A 488 -17.32 -27.87 4.04
C ILE A 488 -18.41 -28.93 4.28
N ASP A 489 -18.74 -29.15 5.55
CA ASP A 489 -19.74 -30.12 5.98
C ASP A 489 -21.17 -29.77 5.51
N SER A 490 -22.07 -30.77 5.51
CA SER A 490 -23.46 -30.60 5.12
C SER A 490 -24.29 -29.75 6.11
N GLU A 491 -23.77 -29.44 7.29
CA GLU A 491 -24.40 -28.57 8.29
C GLU A 491 -23.99 -27.09 8.15
N TRP A 492 -23.31 -26.71 7.07
CA TRP A 492 -22.77 -25.36 6.90
C TRP A 492 -23.81 -24.24 7.04
N MET A 493 -25.06 -24.48 6.63
CA MET A 493 -26.17 -23.51 6.75
C MET A 493 -26.45 -23.17 8.22
N LYS A 494 -26.48 -24.20 9.07
CA LYS A 494 -26.66 -24.05 10.51
C LYS A 494 -25.48 -23.34 11.14
N LYS A 495 -24.27 -23.77 10.77
CA LYS A 495 -23.02 -23.15 11.22
C LYS A 495 -22.97 -21.67 10.86
N GLU A 496 -23.42 -21.30 9.66
CA GLU A 496 -23.41 -19.91 9.20
C GLU A 496 -24.31 -19.03 10.07
N VAL A 497 -25.55 -19.47 10.31
CA VAL A 497 -26.50 -18.76 11.19
C VAL A 497 -25.99 -18.69 12.62
N ASP A 498 -25.42 -19.78 13.15
CA ASP A 498 -24.86 -19.83 14.50
C ASP A 498 -23.68 -18.85 14.67
N GLU A 499 -22.80 -18.73 13.66
CA GLU A 499 -21.70 -17.75 13.71
C GLU A 499 -22.19 -16.30 13.66
N ILE A 500 -23.26 -16.01 12.92
CA ILE A 500 -23.89 -14.67 12.91
C ILE A 500 -24.48 -14.34 14.28
N GLU A 501 -25.18 -15.29 14.92
CA GLU A 501 -25.71 -15.09 16.28
C GLU A 501 -24.59 -14.86 17.29
N LYS A 502 -23.54 -15.69 17.26
CA LYS A 502 -22.35 -15.53 18.13
C LYS A 502 -21.71 -14.16 17.95
N LEU A 503 -21.64 -13.66 16.71
CA LEU A 503 -21.07 -12.35 16.40
C LEU A 503 -21.83 -11.23 17.09
N TYR A 504 -23.17 -11.21 17.01
CA TYR A 504 -23.98 -10.18 17.66
C TYR A 504 -24.09 -10.36 19.18
N ALA A 505 -24.00 -11.60 19.68
CA ALA A 505 -23.99 -11.90 21.12
C ALA A 505 -22.78 -11.33 21.87
N LYS A 506 -21.72 -10.89 21.15
CA LYS A 506 -20.55 -10.23 21.77
C LYS A 506 -20.87 -8.89 22.42
N ASN A 507 -21.97 -8.23 22.01
CA ASN A 507 -22.41 -6.97 22.62
C ASN A 507 -23.93 -6.84 22.62
N PRO A 508 -24.59 -7.54 23.56
CA PRO A 508 -26.05 -7.58 23.64
C PRO A 508 -26.66 -6.23 24.04
N ASP A 509 -25.88 -5.35 24.67
CA ASP A 509 -26.33 -4.00 25.05
C ASP A 509 -26.51 -3.09 23.82
N THR A 510 -25.74 -3.34 22.76
CA THR A 510 -25.80 -2.58 21.51
C THR A 510 -26.57 -3.32 20.42
N PHE A 511 -26.52 -4.64 20.40
CA PHE A 511 -27.16 -5.47 19.38
C PHE A 511 -28.17 -6.42 20.02
N ILE A 512 -29.44 -6.02 19.97
CA ILE A 512 -30.53 -6.81 20.54
C ILE A 512 -31.08 -7.74 19.46
N VAL A 513 -30.64 -8.99 19.46
CA VAL A 513 -31.17 -10.01 18.56
C VAL A 513 -32.62 -10.30 18.93
N ARG A 514 -33.56 -9.84 18.09
CA ARG A 514 -35.01 -10.01 18.32
C ARG A 514 -35.51 -11.36 17.83
N LYS A 515 -34.99 -11.81 16.69
CA LYS A 515 -35.40 -13.06 16.07
C LYS A 515 -34.32 -13.59 15.13
N THR A 516 -34.19 -14.92 15.11
CA THR A 516 -33.39 -15.67 14.14
C THR A 516 -34.28 -16.68 13.43
N CYS A 517 -34.26 -16.68 12.09
CA CYS A 517 -34.91 -17.70 11.28
C CYS A 517 -33.89 -18.73 10.80
N ARG A 518 -34.26 -20.01 10.89
CA ARG A 518 -33.41 -21.16 10.60
C ARG A 518 -34.13 -22.09 9.64
N ASP A 519 -34.13 -21.72 8.37
CA ASP A 519 -34.85 -22.46 7.31
C ASP A 519 -34.00 -23.59 6.70
N TYR A 520 -33.53 -24.50 7.55
CA TYR A 520 -32.68 -25.63 7.15
C TYR A 520 -33.07 -26.94 7.85
N SER A 521 -34.28 -27.03 8.44
CA SER A 521 -34.80 -28.24 9.08
C SER A 521 -36.14 -28.68 8.47
N GLU A 522 -36.35 -30.01 8.40
CA GLU A 522 -37.39 -30.69 7.62
C GLU A 522 -38.79 -30.05 7.74
N GLY A 523 -39.22 -29.38 6.65
CA GLY A 523 -40.62 -29.00 6.40
C GLY A 523 -41.05 -27.59 6.83
N GLN A 524 -40.20 -26.78 7.47
CA GLN A 524 -40.56 -25.42 7.91
C GLN A 524 -39.85 -24.33 7.10
N PHE A 525 -40.20 -24.24 5.82
CA PHE A 525 -39.67 -23.21 4.93
C PHE A 525 -40.28 -21.83 5.18
N LEU A 526 -39.42 -20.81 5.28
CA LEU A 526 -39.85 -19.42 5.48
C LEU A 526 -40.44 -18.89 4.16
N SER A 527 -41.67 -18.41 4.20
CA SER A 527 -42.27 -17.72 3.04
C SER A 527 -41.78 -16.28 2.94
N ARG A 528 -41.84 -15.74 1.71
CA ARG A 528 -41.66 -14.33 1.41
C ARG A 528 -42.49 -13.43 2.32
N ASP A 529 -43.79 -13.70 2.42
CA ASP A 529 -44.73 -12.83 3.16
C ASP A 529 -44.50 -12.88 4.68
N GLN A 530 -44.17 -14.05 5.23
CA GLN A 530 -43.77 -14.16 6.64
C GLN A 530 -42.52 -13.33 6.93
N CYS A 531 -41.54 -13.37 6.03
CA CYS A 531 -40.30 -12.60 6.19
C CYS A 531 -40.56 -11.08 6.08
N LEU A 532 -41.36 -10.61 5.12
CA LEU A 532 -41.75 -9.21 5.03
C LEU A 532 -42.51 -8.72 6.27
N GLN A 533 -43.42 -9.54 6.80
CA GLN A 533 -44.13 -9.20 8.03
C GLN A 533 -43.17 -9.08 9.22
N MET A 534 -42.13 -9.91 9.28
CA MET A 534 -41.10 -9.81 10.32
C MET A 534 -40.24 -8.55 10.20
N ILE A 535 -39.88 -8.14 8.98
CA ILE A 535 -39.18 -6.88 8.74
C ILE A 535 -40.07 -5.69 9.12
N LYS A 536 -41.35 -5.73 8.75
CA LYS A 536 -42.33 -4.72 9.16
C LYS A 536 -42.49 -4.65 10.68
N ASP A 537 -42.55 -5.79 11.34
CA ASP A 537 -42.59 -5.88 12.80
C ASP A 537 -41.33 -5.28 13.44
N LEU A 538 -40.15 -5.55 12.85
CA LEU A 538 -38.88 -4.96 13.29
C LEU A 538 -38.95 -3.43 13.27
N PHE A 539 -39.54 -2.86 12.22
CA PHE A 539 -39.63 -1.40 12.04
C PHE A 539 -40.72 -0.75 12.91
N THR A 540 -41.80 -1.44 13.19
CA THR A 540 -43.00 -0.85 13.82
C THR A 540 -43.14 -1.15 15.32
N LYS A 541 -42.63 -2.28 15.80
CA LYS A 541 -42.86 -2.73 17.18
C LYS A 541 -41.75 -2.35 18.15
N TYR A 542 -40.56 -2.03 17.66
CA TYR A 542 -39.39 -1.78 18.50
C TYR A 542 -38.88 -0.35 18.34
N ASP A 543 -38.45 0.22 19.47
CA ASP A 543 -38.11 1.64 19.58
C ASP A 543 -36.61 1.93 19.49
N GLN A 544 -35.77 0.95 19.13
CA GLN A 544 -34.35 1.25 18.96
C GLN A 544 -34.14 2.29 17.84
N PRO A 545 -33.11 3.16 18.00
CA PRO A 545 -32.79 4.18 17.01
C PRO A 545 -32.23 3.60 15.71
N GLY A 546 -31.81 2.33 15.71
CA GLY A 546 -31.40 1.63 14.51
C GLY A 546 -31.85 0.17 14.45
N ALA A 547 -31.76 -0.40 13.25
CA ALA A 547 -32.01 -1.81 12.98
C ALA A 547 -30.88 -2.40 12.11
N SER A 548 -30.65 -3.69 12.25
CA SER A 548 -29.80 -4.49 11.37
C SER A 548 -30.57 -5.71 10.89
N ILE A 549 -30.64 -5.92 9.58
CA ILE A 549 -31.22 -7.11 8.98
C ILE A 549 -30.08 -7.88 8.33
N TRP A 550 -29.81 -9.10 8.80
CA TRP A 550 -28.85 -10.00 8.19
C TRP A 550 -29.59 -11.13 7.48
N TYR A 551 -29.59 -11.11 6.15
CA TYR A 551 -30.03 -12.22 5.34
C TYR A 551 -28.83 -13.07 4.94
N THR A 552 -28.93 -14.38 5.13
CA THR A 552 -28.03 -15.34 4.52
C THR A 552 -28.85 -16.43 3.81
N GLY A 553 -28.49 -16.73 2.57
CA GLY A 553 -29.27 -17.64 1.76
C GLY A 553 -28.91 -17.60 0.29
N HIS A 554 -29.86 -18.03 -0.54
CA HIS A 554 -29.74 -17.96 -1.99
C HIS A 554 -30.17 -16.59 -2.53
N GLY A 555 -29.57 -16.18 -3.64
CA GLY A 555 -29.88 -14.91 -4.30
C GLY A 555 -30.52 -15.15 -5.66
N GLU A 556 -31.40 -14.26 -6.08
CA GLU A 556 -31.91 -14.27 -7.46
C GLU A 556 -30.80 -13.74 -8.39
N LYS A 557 -30.58 -14.46 -9.49
CA LYS A 557 -29.61 -14.11 -10.51
C LYS A 557 -29.88 -12.71 -11.04
N ASP A 558 -28.80 -11.95 -11.25
CA ASP A 558 -28.79 -10.59 -11.80
C ASP A 558 -29.46 -9.51 -10.93
N THR A 559 -30.21 -9.86 -9.88
CA THR A 559 -30.86 -8.89 -8.98
C THR A 559 -30.30 -8.94 -7.55
N GLY A 560 -29.84 -10.11 -7.10
CA GLY A 560 -29.45 -10.34 -5.71
C GLY A 560 -30.62 -10.39 -4.74
N ASN A 561 -31.86 -10.45 -5.24
CA ASN A 561 -33.05 -10.53 -4.39
C ASN A 561 -33.03 -11.78 -3.53
N TRP A 562 -33.58 -11.67 -2.32
CA TRP A 562 -33.55 -12.76 -1.35
C TRP A 562 -34.56 -13.83 -1.75
N CYS A 563 -34.07 -15.03 -2.03
CA CYS A 563 -34.91 -16.15 -2.45
C CYS A 563 -35.54 -16.84 -1.25
N PHE A 564 -36.86 -17.03 -1.34
CA PHE A 564 -37.64 -17.84 -0.42
C PHE A 564 -38.31 -18.96 -1.20
N LYS A 565 -39.02 -19.86 -0.51
CA LYS A 565 -39.68 -21.00 -1.17
C LYS A 565 -40.70 -20.59 -2.25
N ASP A 566 -41.41 -19.49 -2.01
CA ASP A 566 -42.61 -19.05 -2.74
C ASP A 566 -42.44 -17.71 -3.47
N GLY A 567 -41.22 -17.16 -3.48
CA GLY A 567 -40.91 -15.93 -4.21
C GLY A 567 -39.62 -15.28 -3.74
N VAL A 568 -39.46 -14.00 -4.09
CA VAL A 568 -38.27 -13.21 -3.76
C VAL A 568 -38.64 -11.95 -3.00
N ILE A 569 -37.77 -11.50 -2.08
CA ILE A 569 -37.84 -10.13 -1.53
C ILE A 569 -36.81 -9.29 -2.26
N SER A 570 -37.28 -8.21 -2.87
CA SER A 570 -36.45 -7.23 -3.55
C SER A 570 -35.95 -6.13 -2.62
N PHE A 571 -34.93 -5.39 -3.05
CA PHE A 571 -34.54 -4.16 -2.36
C PHE A 571 -35.72 -3.18 -2.23
N ASP A 572 -36.52 -3.06 -3.29
CA ASP A 572 -37.69 -2.17 -3.33
C ASP A 572 -38.72 -2.52 -2.26
N ASP A 573 -38.95 -3.80 -2.01
CA ASP A 573 -39.87 -4.23 -0.94
C ASP A 573 -39.40 -3.70 0.43
N ILE A 574 -38.09 -3.81 0.72
CA ILE A 574 -37.53 -3.33 1.99
C ILE A 574 -37.46 -1.80 2.03
N PHE A 575 -37.11 -1.16 0.91
CA PHE A 575 -37.03 0.30 0.82
C PHE A 575 -38.40 0.94 1.01
N HIS A 576 -39.47 0.39 0.43
CA HIS A 576 -40.84 0.88 0.68
C HIS A 576 -41.24 0.70 2.15
N LEU A 577 -40.98 -0.47 2.76
CA LEU A 577 -41.24 -0.68 4.19
C LEU A 577 -40.45 0.31 5.07
N TYR A 578 -39.21 0.60 4.70
CA TYR A 578 -38.38 1.58 5.39
C TYR A 578 -39.00 2.98 5.28
N MET A 579 -39.35 3.43 4.07
CA MET A 579 -39.92 4.75 3.87
C MET A 579 -41.27 4.92 4.59
N ASP A 580 -42.11 3.88 4.59
CA ASP A 580 -43.45 3.95 5.19
C ASP A 580 -43.44 3.86 6.73
N HIS A 581 -42.45 3.19 7.32
CA HIS A 581 -42.51 2.79 8.72
C HIS A 581 -41.25 3.07 9.55
N TYR A 582 -40.11 3.37 8.92
CA TYR A 582 -38.81 3.47 9.60
C TYR A 582 -37.93 4.65 9.16
N GLN A 583 -38.46 5.53 8.30
CA GLN A 583 -37.76 6.74 7.87
C GLN A 583 -37.37 7.58 9.09
N GLY A 584 -36.17 8.16 9.06
CA GLY A 584 -35.60 8.90 10.18
C GLY A 584 -34.75 8.04 11.13
N LYS A 585 -34.81 6.71 11.03
CA LYS A 585 -34.01 5.77 11.82
C LYS A 585 -32.95 5.06 10.98
N SER A 586 -31.87 4.60 11.60
CA SER A 586 -30.76 3.96 10.90
C SER A 586 -31.03 2.50 10.57
N LEU A 587 -30.99 2.13 9.29
CA LEU A 587 -31.09 0.76 8.82
C LEU A 587 -29.76 0.25 8.25
N THR A 588 -29.26 -0.88 8.76
CA THR A 588 -28.19 -1.64 8.11
C THR A 588 -28.76 -2.91 7.50
N ILE A 589 -28.55 -3.11 6.21
CA ILE A 589 -28.90 -4.34 5.50
C ILE A 589 -27.60 -5.09 5.21
N ILE A 590 -27.51 -6.33 5.68
CA ILE A 590 -26.44 -7.28 5.36
C ILE A 590 -27.04 -8.36 4.49
N SER A 591 -26.72 -8.34 3.20
CA SER A 591 -27.20 -9.30 2.20
C SER A 591 -26.08 -10.29 1.90
N ASP A 592 -26.11 -11.44 2.57
CA ASP A 592 -25.15 -12.53 2.38
C ASP A 592 -25.69 -13.60 1.43
N CYS A 593 -25.68 -13.29 0.13
CA CYS A 593 -26.14 -14.17 -0.94
C CYS A 593 -25.49 -13.80 -2.28
N SER A 594 -25.64 -14.69 -3.27
CA SER A 594 -25.24 -14.44 -4.65
C SER A 594 -25.94 -13.20 -5.21
N HIS A 595 -25.24 -12.46 -6.06
CA HIS A 595 -25.66 -11.21 -6.71
C HIS A 595 -26.00 -10.05 -5.76
N SER A 596 -25.75 -10.18 -4.45
CA SER A 596 -26.12 -9.20 -3.40
C SER A 596 -25.57 -7.78 -3.62
N GLY A 597 -24.46 -7.63 -4.33
CA GLY A 597 -23.91 -6.30 -4.66
C GLY A 597 -24.85 -5.44 -5.51
N ASN A 598 -25.85 -6.03 -6.19
CA ASN A 598 -26.85 -5.28 -6.94
C ASN A 598 -27.78 -4.44 -6.06
N TRP A 599 -27.97 -4.78 -4.78
CA TRP A 599 -28.75 -3.95 -3.86
C TRP A 599 -28.09 -2.59 -3.57
N VAL A 600 -26.76 -2.50 -3.68
CA VAL A 600 -26.05 -1.21 -3.60
C VAL A 600 -26.41 -0.33 -4.80
N LYS A 601 -26.50 -0.92 -6.00
CA LYS A 601 -26.92 -0.23 -7.23
C LYS A 601 -28.37 0.21 -7.16
N GLU A 602 -29.28 -0.65 -6.70
CA GLU A 602 -30.70 -0.32 -6.56
C GLU A 602 -30.94 0.81 -5.55
N CYS A 603 -30.23 0.80 -4.41
CA CYS A 603 -30.34 1.91 -3.46
C CYS A 603 -29.87 3.24 -4.06
N ALA A 604 -28.76 3.22 -4.81
CA ALA A 604 -28.29 4.42 -5.52
C ALA A 604 -29.33 4.94 -6.52
N LYS A 605 -29.90 4.04 -7.33
CA LYS A 605 -30.97 4.36 -8.27
C LYS A 605 -32.19 4.99 -7.58
N LYS A 606 -32.61 4.48 -6.41
CA LYS A 606 -33.72 5.06 -5.63
C LYS A 606 -33.44 6.47 -5.14
N LEU A 607 -32.20 6.76 -4.74
CA LEU A 607 -31.81 8.12 -4.34
C LEU A 607 -31.84 9.07 -5.55
N ASP A 608 -31.41 8.59 -6.72
CA ASP A 608 -31.46 9.35 -7.98
C ASP A 608 -32.91 9.59 -8.45
N GLU A 609 -33.79 8.59 -8.38
CA GLU A 609 -35.23 8.72 -8.68
C GLU A 609 -35.90 9.77 -7.79
N LYS A 610 -35.45 9.87 -6.53
CA LYS A 610 -35.88 10.90 -5.57
C LYS A 610 -35.19 12.25 -5.77
N ARG A 611 -34.28 12.36 -6.74
CA ARG A 611 -33.49 13.57 -7.04
C ARG A 611 -32.67 14.06 -5.84
N ILE A 612 -32.23 13.13 -4.98
CA ILE A 612 -31.39 13.46 -3.83
C ILE A 612 -29.96 13.61 -4.34
N PRO A 613 -29.34 14.79 -4.18
CA PRO A 613 -27.98 15.00 -4.66
C PRO A 613 -26.99 14.00 -4.06
N PHE A 614 -25.92 13.67 -4.78
CA PHE A 614 -24.87 12.78 -4.32
C PHE A 614 -24.07 13.37 -3.14
N CYS A 615 -24.63 13.26 -1.94
CA CYS A 615 -24.00 13.62 -0.69
C CYS A 615 -24.76 12.99 0.49
N GLY A 616 -24.05 12.32 1.39
CA GLY A 616 -24.65 11.79 2.63
C GLY A 616 -25.35 12.86 3.48
N HIS A 617 -24.99 14.15 3.41
CA HIS A 617 -25.75 15.21 4.08
C HIS A 617 -27.19 15.28 3.60
N GLN A 618 -27.37 15.30 2.28
CA GLN A 618 -28.68 15.48 1.66
C GLN A 618 -29.56 14.26 1.89
N VAL A 619 -28.96 13.06 1.85
CA VAL A 619 -29.66 11.81 2.18
C VAL A 619 -30.16 11.82 3.63
N MET A 620 -29.34 12.31 4.57
CA MET A 620 -29.73 12.45 5.98
C MET A 620 -30.76 13.55 6.22
N GLU A 621 -30.71 14.67 5.48
CA GLU A 621 -31.73 15.74 5.53
C GLU A 621 -33.10 15.22 5.08
N GLU A 622 -33.13 14.31 4.10
CA GLU A 622 -34.33 13.58 3.67
C GLU A 622 -34.74 12.46 4.65
N GLY A 623 -34.05 12.33 5.79
CA GLY A 623 -34.33 11.33 6.81
C GLY A 623 -34.01 9.89 6.36
N ILE A 624 -33.18 9.70 5.35
CA ILE A 624 -32.79 8.37 4.87
C ILE A 624 -31.45 7.99 5.49
N PHE A 625 -31.43 6.91 6.25
CA PHE A 625 -30.25 6.45 7.00
C PHE A 625 -29.93 5.00 6.70
N ILE A 626 -29.62 4.69 5.44
CA ILE A 626 -29.41 3.32 4.97
C ILE A 626 -27.91 3.01 4.78
N LYS A 627 -27.50 1.85 5.25
CA LYS A 627 -26.21 1.22 4.94
C LYS A 627 -26.47 -0.17 4.37
N ILE A 628 -25.83 -0.49 3.25
CA ILE A 628 -25.92 -1.80 2.61
C ILE A 628 -24.54 -2.45 2.62
N ILE A 629 -24.50 -3.70 3.04
CA ILE A 629 -23.33 -4.56 3.00
C ILE A 629 -23.75 -5.81 2.24
N ALA A 630 -23.02 -6.12 1.19
CA ALA A 630 -23.24 -7.27 0.34
C ALA A 630 -22.04 -8.22 0.45
N SER A 631 -22.31 -9.52 0.55
CA SER A 631 -21.22 -10.49 0.68
C SER A 631 -20.38 -10.63 -0.58
N CYS A 632 -20.92 -10.30 -1.75
CA CYS A 632 -20.19 -10.30 -3.02
C CYS A 632 -20.41 -9.00 -3.82
N GLN A 633 -19.61 -8.81 -4.88
CA GLN A 633 -19.83 -7.74 -5.85
C GLN A 633 -21.09 -8.00 -6.68
N SER A 634 -21.56 -6.97 -7.36
CA SER A 634 -22.63 -7.09 -8.35
C SER A 634 -22.35 -8.21 -9.34
N ASP A 635 -23.39 -8.99 -9.64
CA ASP A 635 -23.34 -10.02 -10.69
C ASP A 635 -22.34 -11.17 -10.40
N LYS A 636 -21.96 -11.35 -9.12
CA LYS A 636 -21.08 -12.43 -8.65
C LYS A 636 -21.80 -13.36 -7.70
N GLU A 637 -21.38 -14.61 -7.66
CA GLU A 637 -21.92 -15.60 -6.73
C GLU A 637 -21.23 -15.51 -5.36
N ALA A 638 -21.97 -15.84 -4.31
CA ALA A 638 -21.43 -15.92 -2.96
C ALA A 638 -20.99 -17.35 -2.64
N THR A 639 -19.99 -17.49 -1.78
CA THR A 639 -19.47 -18.75 -1.28
C THR A 639 -19.94 -18.96 0.16
N ALA A 640 -20.43 -20.16 0.45
CA ALA A 640 -20.87 -20.58 1.78
C ALA A 640 -19.79 -20.29 2.84
N LEU A 641 -20.22 -19.84 4.03
CA LEU A 641 -19.42 -19.49 5.22
C LEU A 641 -18.34 -18.41 5.04
N SER A 642 -17.96 -18.05 3.82
CA SER A 642 -16.80 -17.20 3.56
C SER A 642 -16.98 -15.80 4.15
N PHE A 643 -18.17 -15.23 3.99
CA PHE A 643 -18.41 -13.85 4.42
C PHE A 643 -18.44 -13.68 5.94
N ILE A 644 -19.16 -14.53 6.68
CA ILE A 644 -19.20 -14.46 8.15
C ILE A 644 -17.85 -14.81 8.79
N THR A 645 -17.05 -15.69 8.17
CA THR A 645 -15.76 -16.13 8.73
C THR A 645 -14.61 -15.16 8.44
N GLU A 646 -14.66 -14.44 7.32
CA GLU A 646 -13.53 -13.62 6.85
C GLU A 646 -13.90 -12.17 6.50
N GLY A 647 -15.11 -11.94 6.01
CA GLY A 647 -15.59 -10.63 5.57
C GLY A 647 -16.12 -9.76 6.71
N VAL A 648 -16.37 -10.34 7.87
CA VAL A 648 -16.94 -9.66 9.04
C VAL A 648 -16.17 -10.04 10.30
N HIS A 649 -15.90 -9.05 11.15
CA HIS A 649 -15.33 -9.28 12.47
C HIS A 649 -15.93 -8.32 13.50
N TYR A 650 -15.86 -8.72 14.76
CA TYR A 650 -16.22 -7.84 15.87
C TYR A 650 -14.96 -7.10 16.34
N ASP A 651 -15.05 -5.78 16.42
CA ASP A 651 -14.01 -4.91 16.94
C ASP A 651 -14.29 -4.65 18.42
N GLU A 652 -13.41 -5.16 19.29
CA GLU A 652 -13.53 -5.04 20.74
C GLU A 652 -13.34 -3.60 21.23
N GLU A 653 -12.50 -2.80 20.54
CA GLU A 653 -12.24 -1.40 20.91
C GLU A 653 -13.46 -0.52 20.56
N GLU A 654 -14.04 -0.74 19.38
CA GLU A 654 -15.21 0.01 18.88
C GLU A 654 -16.55 -0.59 19.34
N LYS A 655 -16.50 -1.74 20.02
CA LYS A 655 -17.66 -2.54 20.44
C LYS A 655 -18.69 -2.77 19.34
N GLY A 656 -18.21 -3.00 18.11
CA GLY A 656 -19.04 -2.95 16.91
C GLY A 656 -18.73 -4.05 15.91
N VAL A 657 -19.70 -4.37 15.07
CA VAL A 657 -19.52 -5.28 13.93
C VAL A 657 -18.92 -4.49 12.76
N ILE A 658 -17.71 -4.86 12.36
CA ILE A 658 -16.96 -4.28 11.25
C ILE A 658 -17.03 -5.21 10.05
N HIS A 659 -17.37 -4.62 8.90
CA HIS A 659 -17.42 -5.32 7.62
C HIS A 659 -16.28 -4.81 6.75
N CYS A 660 -15.60 -5.71 6.04
CA CYS A 660 -14.45 -5.40 5.22
C CYS A 660 -14.80 -5.50 3.72
N PRO A 661 -15.46 -4.47 3.13
CA PRO A 661 -15.90 -4.50 1.73
C PRO A 661 -14.75 -4.48 0.71
N GLU A 662 -13.50 -4.25 1.14
CA GLU A 662 -12.36 -4.14 0.23
C GLU A 662 -11.49 -5.41 0.19
N ASN A 663 -11.67 -6.33 1.15
CA ASN A 663 -10.83 -7.51 1.27
C ASN A 663 -11.33 -8.63 0.34
N ILE A 664 -10.42 -9.16 -0.48
CA ILE A 664 -10.67 -10.43 -1.20
C ILE A 664 -10.57 -11.57 -0.16
N LEU A 665 -11.67 -12.33 -0.03
CA LEU A 665 -11.75 -13.48 0.87
C LEU A 665 -10.94 -14.65 0.30
N LYS A 666 -10.61 -15.66 1.12
CA LYS A 666 -9.86 -16.84 0.65
C LYS A 666 -10.54 -17.58 -0.51
N SER A 667 -11.86 -17.51 -0.61
CA SER A 667 -12.63 -18.07 -1.74
C SER A 667 -12.47 -17.30 -3.05
N GLY A 668 -11.78 -16.15 -3.05
CA GLY A 668 -11.75 -15.20 -4.16
C GLY A 668 -12.97 -14.28 -4.22
N GLN A 669 -13.99 -14.51 -3.38
CA GLN A 669 -15.13 -13.62 -3.23
C GLN A 669 -14.66 -12.26 -2.74
N LYS A 670 -15.15 -11.19 -3.37
CA LYS A 670 -14.92 -9.81 -2.95
C LYS A 670 -16.22 -9.23 -2.43
N PRO A 671 -16.36 -8.93 -1.13
CA PRO A 671 -17.54 -8.27 -0.61
C PRO A 671 -17.68 -6.87 -1.19
N SER A 672 -18.86 -6.29 -1.04
CA SER A 672 -19.12 -4.92 -1.45
C SER A 672 -20.05 -4.24 -0.45
N GLY A 673 -20.15 -2.92 -0.50
CA GLY A 673 -21.05 -2.22 0.39
C GLY A 673 -20.91 -0.72 0.25
N MET A 674 -21.95 -0.02 0.69
CA MET A 674 -21.97 1.42 0.72
C MET A 674 -22.74 1.91 1.95
N ASP A 675 -22.16 2.87 2.63
CA ASP A 675 -22.83 3.64 3.66
C ASP A 675 -23.32 4.94 3.02
N PHE A 676 -24.62 5.01 2.70
CA PHE A 676 -25.21 6.18 2.03
C PHE A 676 -25.31 7.39 2.96
N ARG A 677 -25.04 7.21 4.26
CA ARG A 677 -24.91 8.28 5.24
C ARG A 677 -23.54 8.94 5.18
N ASN A 678 -22.54 8.28 4.59
CA ASN A 678 -21.19 8.83 4.52
C ASN A 678 -21.19 10.10 3.67
N ILE A 679 -20.72 11.16 4.29
CA ILE A 679 -20.69 12.44 3.65
C ILE A 679 -19.47 12.53 2.74
N ARG A 680 -19.72 12.87 1.48
CA ARG A 680 -18.71 13.11 0.44
C ARG A 680 -18.81 14.52 -0.14
N CYS A 681 -18.83 15.54 0.72
CA CYS A 681 -18.76 16.94 0.30
C CYS A 681 -17.61 17.67 0.99
N SER A 682 -17.06 18.68 0.31
CA SER A 682 -15.92 19.50 0.75
C SER A 682 -16.21 20.43 1.95
N CYS A 683 -17.43 20.41 2.50
CA CYS A 683 -17.80 21.25 3.64
C CYS A 683 -17.01 20.88 4.90
N SER A 684 -16.35 21.89 5.47
CA SER A 684 -15.46 21.75 6.62
C SER A 684 -16.18 21.82 7.96
N LYS A 685 -17.38 22.44 8.00
CA LYS A 685 -18.19 22.66 9.21
C LYS A 685 -19.62 22.14 9.05
N LYS A 686 -20.28 21.91 10.19
CA LYS A 686 -21.67 21.40 10.29
C LYS A 686 -22.70 22.34 9.64
N ASP A 687 -22.44 23.64 9.67
CA ASP A 687 -23.37 24.68 9.18
C ASP A 687 -22.95 25.27 7.83
N ASP A 688 -21.87 24.76 7.22
CA ASP A 688 -21.49 25.18 5.87
C ASP A 688 -22.49 24.59 4.87
N PRO A 689 -23.07 25.40 3.96
CA PRO A 689 -23.99 24.88 2.96
C PRO A 689 -23.30 23.81 2.11
N CYS A 690 -23.99 22.70 1.86
CA CYS A 690 -23.48 21.62 1.02
C CYS A 690 -23.12 22.16 -0.36
N ARG A 691 -21.83 22.32 -0.66
CA ARG A 691 -21.36 22.73 -1.99
C ARG A 691 -21.19 21.48 -2.83
N ILE A 692 -22.19 21.20 -3.66
CA ILE A 692 -22.11 20.17 -4.69
C ILE A 692 -21.81 20.91 -6.00
N THR A 693 -20.55 20.87 -6.41
CA THR A 693 -20.08 21.59 -7.60
C THR A 693 -20.21 20.76 -8.89
N CYS A 694 -20.61 19.49 -8.78
CA CYS A 694 -20.77 18.57 -9.90
C CYS A 694 -22.16 17.94 -9.96
N ASN A 695 -22.68 17.76 -11.17
CA ASN A 695 -23.96 17.10 -11.46
C ASN A 695 -23.78 15.58 -11.43
N MET A 696 -23.46 15.04 -10.26
CA MET A 696 -23.20 13.61 -10.13
C MET A 696 -24.36 12.89 -9.45
N SER A 697 -24.80 11.78 -10.05
CA SER A 697 -25.79 10.86 -9.50
C SER A 697 -25.15 9.85 -8.53
N TRP A 698 -25.97 9.21 -7.70
CA TRP A 698 -25.56 8.07 -6.88
C TRP A 698 -25.18 6.87 -7.73
N SER A 699 -25.93 6.62 -8.80
CA SER A 699 -25.69 5.50 -9.73
C SER A 699 -24.30 5.58 -10.34
N ASN A 700 -23.85 6.78 -10.73
CA ASN A 700 -22.51 7.02 -11.28
C ASN A 700 -21.38 6.68 -10.29
N CYS A 701 -21.63 6.85 -8.99
CA CYS A 701 -20.63 6.53 -7.97
C CYS A 701 -20.50 5.01 -7.74
N VAL A 702 -21.62 4.28 -7.74
CA VAL A 702 -21.62 2.85 -7.38
C VAL A 702 -21.19 1.94 -8.53
N SER A 703 -21.33 2.40 -9.78
CA SER A 703 -21.00 1.66 -11.00
C SER A 703 -19.51 1.34 -11.21
N SER A 704 -18.63 1.69 -10.26
CA SER A 704 -17.18 1.45 -10.34
C SER A 704 -16.53 2.19 -11.51
N SER A 705 -16.96 3.43 -11.73
CA SER A 705 -16.66 4.23 -12.92
C SER A 705 -15.49 5.22 -12.74
N THR A 706 -14.61 5.04 -11.76
CA THR A 706 -13.42 5.91 -11.62
C THR A 706 -12.56 5.89 -12.87
N ASP A 707 -12.41 4.70 -13.48
CA ASP A 707 -11.58 4.47 -14.66
C ASP A 707 -12.22 5.00 -15.95
N LEU A 708 -13.45 5.49 -15.84
CA LEU A 708 -14.26 6.03 -16.93
C LEU A 708 -14.34 7.56 -16.87
N ILE A 709 -13.69 8.21 -15.91
CA ILE A 709 -13.66 9.67 -15.82
C ILE A 709 -12.47 10.21 -16.59
N TYR A 710 -12.74 11.08 -17.54
CA TYR A 710 -11.71 11.76 -18.33
C TYR A 710 -11.83 13.27 -18.18
N THR A 711 -10.69 13.93 -17.94
CA THR A 711 -10.58 15.38 -18.03
C THR A 711 -10.02 15.74 -19.40
N ILE A 712 -10.81 16.46 -20.19
CA ILE A 712 -10.42 16.95 -21.51
C ILE A 712 -10.24 18.45 -21.43
N HIS A 713 -9.22 18.95 -22.13
CA HIS A 713 -8.98 20.37 -22.32
C HIS A 713 -9.17 20.72 -23.80
N GLY A 714 -9.81 21.85 -24.07
CA GLY A 714 -10.12 22.32 -25.42
C GLY A 714 -10.22 23.85 -25.48
N GLU A 715 -10.70 24.34 -26.62
CA GLU A 715 -11.04 25.74 -26.86
C GLU A 715 -12.46 25.80 -27.41
N ASP A 716 -13.24 26.80 -27.02
CA ASP A 716 -14.57 27.03 -27.58
C ASP A 716 -14.50 27.78 -28.94
N GLU A 717 -15.66 28.21 -29.45
CA GLU A 717 -15.77 28.93 -30.72
C GLU A 717 -15.10 30.31 -30.68
N ASP A 718 -15.01 30.93 -29.50
CA ASP A 718 -14.36 32.22 -29.26
C ASP A 718 -12.87 32.08 -28.91
N LYS A 719 -12.31 30.86 -28.97
CA LYS A 719 -10.93 30.49 -28.60
C LYS A 719 -10.62 30.70 -27.13
N GLU A 720 -11.64 30.75 -26.29
CA GLU A 720 -11.48 30.66 -24.85
C GLU A 720 -11.19 29.22 -24.47
N LYS A 721 -10.14 29.04 -23.66
CA LYS A 721 -9.77 27.72 -23.17
C LYS A 721 -10.85 27.21 -22.23
N LEU A 722 -11.16 25.93 -22.34
CA LEU A 722 -12.14 25.26 -21.50
C LEU A 722 -11.68 23.86 -21.15
N TRP A 723 -12.31 23.31 -20.13
CA TRP A 723 -12.14 21.92 -19.74
C TRP A 723 -13.49 21.28 -19.44
N HIS A 724 -13.56 19.96 -19.66
CA HIS A 724 -14.69 19.11 -19.32
C HIS A 724 -14.21 17.89 -18.53
N CYS A 725 -14.89 17.56 -17.44
CA CYS A 725 -14.78 16.26 -16.80
C CYS A 725 -15.98 15.41 -17.23
N ILE A 726 -15.72 14.29 -17.91
CA ILE A 726 -16.76 13.44 -18.50
C ILE A 726 -16.66 12.04 -17.92
N LEU A 727 -17.82 11.49 -17.57
CA LEU A 727 -18.00 10.07 -17.30
C LEU A 727 -18.32 9.37 -18.62
N VAL A 728 -17.33 8.71 -19.21
CA VAL A 728 -17.46 8.07 -20.52
C VAL A 728 -18.21 6.75 -20.39
N ASP A 729 -19.18 6.53 -21.28
CA ASP A 729 -19.91 5.27 -21.35
C ASP A 729 -18.96 4.12 -21.63
N LYS A 730 -19.10 3.01 -20.89
CA LYS A 730 -18.15 1.90 -20.94
C LYS A 730 -17.93 1.34 -22.37
N GLU A 731 -18.99 1.34 -23.17
CA GLU A 731 -18.99 0.84 -24.55
C GLU A 731 -18.31 1.83 -25.52
N GLU A 732 -18.26 3.11 -25.16
CA GLU A 732 -17.71 4.18 -25.99
C GLU A 732 -16.26 4.55 -25.63
N VAL A 733 -15.67 3.92 -24.60
CA VAL A 733 -14.32 4.24 -24.12
C VAL A 733 -13.26 4.17 -25.22
N ASP A 734 -13.29 3.14 -26.06
CA ASP A 734 -12.28 2.93 -27.09
C ASP A 734 -12.46 3.92 -28.25
N ASN A 735 -13.71 4.18 -28.67
CA ASN A 735 -14.04 5.20 -29.66
C ASN A 735 -13.60 6.58 -29.18
N PHE A 736 -13.98 6.94 -27.96
CA PHE A 736 -13.64 8.20 -27.31
C PHE A 736 -12.12 8.39 -27.22
N LYS A 737 -11.37 7.37 -26.79
CA LYS A 737 -9.90 7.43 -26.75
C LYS A 737 -9.28 7.62 -28.13
N SER A 738 -9.78 6.92 -29.14
CA SER A 738 -9.29 7.03 -30.51
C SER A 738 -9.49 8.44 -31.06
N LEU A 739 -10.69 9.01 -30.84
CA LEU A 739 -11.03 10.37 -31.24
C LEU A 739 -10.17 11.41 -30.51
N VAL A 740 -10.02 11.30 -29.19
CA VAL A 740 -9.16 12.20 -28.40
C VAL A 740 -7.70 12.16 -28.89
N GLN A 741 -7.21 10.98 -29.31
CA GLN A 741 -5.86 10.82 -29.88
C GLN A 741 -5.72 11.36 -31.30
N SER A 742 -6.78 11.24 -32.12
CA SER A 742 -6.81 11.78 -33.49
C SER A 742 -6.70 13.30 -33.52
N GLY A 743 -7.17 13.94 -32.44
CA GLY A 743 -7.18 15.37 -32.29
C GLY A 743 -8.24 16.10 -33.12
N GLU A 744 -9.27 15.38 -33.55
CA GLU A 744 -10.44 15.96 -34.21
C GLU A 744 -11.29 16.80 -33.23
N ARG A 745 -12.21 17.61 -33.78
CA ARG A 745 -13.20 18.33 -32.96
C ARG A 745 -14.21 17.31 -32.43
N ILE A 746 -14.26 17.15 -31.11
CA ILE A 746 -15.09 16.13 -30.45
C ILE A 746 -16.24 16.83 -29.75
N ASP A 747 -17.47 16.40 -30.04
CA ASP A 747 -18.61 16.66 -29.19
C ASP A 747 -18.62 15.62 -28.06
N VAL A 748 -18.10 16.03 -26.92
CA VAL A 748 -17.87 15.14 -25.77
C VAL A 748 -19.16 14.63 -25.14
N SER A 749 -20.29 15.31 -25.36
CA SER A 749 -21.60 14.91 -24.85
C SER A 749 -22.14 13.63 -25.50
N LYS A 750 -21.58 13.21 -26.64
CA LYS A 750 -21.97 11.99 -27.35
C LYS A 750 -21.38 10.72 -26.78
N TYR A 751 -20.37 10.85 -25.91
CA TYR A 751 -19.59 9.71 -25.40
C TYR A 751 -19.83 9.45 -23.91
N GLY A 752 -20.65 10.26 -23.25
CA GLY A 752 -20.98 10.09 -21.85
C GLY A 752 -21.50 11.36 -21.18
N GLU A 753 -21.62 11.30 -19.86
CA GLU A 753 -22.19 12.37 -19.06
C GLU A 753 -21.13 13.41 -18.66
N ILE A 754 -21.40 14.69 -18.94
CA ILE A 754 -20.54 15.79 -18.50
C ILE A 754 -20.80 16.06 -17.01
N ILE A 755 -19.83 15.69 -16.16
CA ILE A 755 -19.91 15.83 -14.70
C ILE A 755 -19.78 17.30 -14.28
N CYS A 756 -18.81 18.00 -14.86
CA CYS A 756 -18.58 19.42 -14.66
C CYS A 756 -17.74 20.00 -15.80
N SER A 757 -17.76 21.33 -15.93
CA SER A 757 -17.04 22.07 -16.97
C SER A 757 -16.64 23.44 -16.46
N GLY A 758 -15.66 24.06 -17.11
CA GLY A 758 -15.27 25.42 -16.80
C GLY A 758 -14.33 26.01 -17.82
N TRP A 759 -14.10 27.31 -17.66
CA TRP A 759 -13.20 28.10 -18.48
C TRP A 759 -11.79 28.14 -17.86
N GLY A 760 -10.78 28.27 -18.71
CA GLY A 760 -9.36 28.33 -18.33
C GLY A 760 -8.53 27.12 -18.77
N VAL A 761 -7.23 27.19 -18.50
CA VAL A 761 -6.25 26.16 -18.88
C VAL A 761 -6.32 24.94 -17.96
N ASP A 762 -6.61 25.15 -16.68
CA ASP A 762 -6.46 24.14 -15.65
C ASP A 762 -7.76 23.93 -14.87
N LEU A 763 -8.05 22.68 -14.54
CA LEU A 763 -9.13 22.28 -13.65
C LEU A 763 -8.90 22.88 -12.24
N PRO A 764 -9.83 23.66 -11.67
CA PRO A 764 -9.68 24.25 -10.35
C PRO A 764 -9.43 23.17 -9.27
N LYS A 765 -8.53 23.45 -8.33
CA LYS A 765 -8.22 22.54 -7.22
C LYS A 765 -9.46 22.08 -6.44
N SER A 766 -10.48 22.94 -6.33
CA SER A 766 -11.76 22.59 -5.70
C SER A 766 -12.53 21.51 -6.47
N SER A 767 -12.50 21.56 -7.81
CA SER A 767 -13.15 20.56 -8.66
C SER A 767 -12.40 19.23 -8.63
N ILE A 768 -11.05 19.26 -8.56
CA ILE A 768 -10.22 18.07 -8.35
C ILE A 768 -10.55 17.43 -7.00
N GLN A 769 -10.53 18.21 -5.92
CA GLN A 769 -10.85 17.72 -4.57
C GLN A 769 -12.27 17.16 -4.48
N ASP A 770 -13.25 17.79 -5.14
CA ASP A 770 -14.62 17.29 -5.18
C ASP A 770 -14.72 15.97 -5.97
N LEU A 771 -13.98 15.80 -7.06
CA LEU A 771 -13.90 14.51 -7.77
C LEU A 771 -13.19 13.44 -6.92
N GLU A 772 -12.07 13.78 -6.30
CA GLU A 772 -11.31 12.90 -5.40
C GLU A 772 -12.17 12.42 -4.22
N LEU A 773 -12.85 13.34 -3.52
CA LEU A 773 -13.75 13.02 -2.40
C LEU A 773 -14.91 12.09 -2.79
N ARG A 774 -15.31 12.10 -4.07
CA ARG A 774 -16.48 11.38 -4.56
C ARG A 774 -16.14 10.03 -5.17
N PHE A 775 -14.96 9.91 -5.78
CA PHE A 775 -14.54 8.75 -6.56
C PHE A 775 -13.38 7.94 -5.94
N LEU A 776 -12.48 8.52 -5.14
CA LEU A 776 -11.48 7.74 -4.42
C LEU A 776 -12.19 6.96 -3.30
N LYS A 777 -12.30 5.63 -3.48
CA LYS A 777 -12.88 4.70 -2.51
C LYS A 777 -11.93 4.48 -1.34
#